data_AF-A0A4Y9FNK5-F1
#
_entry.id   AF-A0A4Y9FNK5-F1
#
_cell.length_a   1.000
_cell.length_b   1.000
_cell.length_c   1.000
_cell.angle_alpha   90.00
_cell.angle_beta   90.00
_cell.angle_gamma   90.00
#
_symmetry.space_group_name_H-M   'P 1'
#
loop_
_entity.id
_entity.type
_entity.pdbx_description
1 polymer ?
#
loop_
_entity_poly.entity_id
_entity_poly.type
_entity_poly.pdbx_seq_one_letter_code
_entity_poly.pdbx_strand_id
1 'polypeptide(L)'
;MRHMNPLESLKKLPGARTVIREVKKTELGRRTVAQAAGAIRSLGKRRDAYGVDLDDVLPSRHQDFQILRTAWRDLGPTDELLAQARALAGNTLARNALHPASWLVYAAALLEAGDARTAELVLRRYAARFGPERIAELLPLAPFARGLGLRSPQIDRAAGAADALFASPPARRFAELVAGKTIAVVGNGPGNVGTARGAEIDAHDIVVRFNNYPDDHQDDYGARTDIWVRGAHRDVRDRHDIHRYEMVLWEMDLRRNLLEHPSHLEILARDALFSPGTVGWIDTETKRTLRDASGLALPTSGAQVLWMLYRARGESLEGVDVYGFSSIDRHPDHGHYFDALGDVGTRHDVDGEGAFLRGLLGMADPVDRTGVTVFSCAYRDYDPARGRTGGPAGVLATQRLALGSEHRGHALRYVFDEGDKGALKHDLPHLTAGLSGKPVDLVLGAEYVRTHPEIAAAIAEGRRVLMVCHDLGSALGAWQLGVPYVIVYHQQGSTLQEMRSIGRTPTAHEIAVTTRLEELICTGAERMYFPSRGARAAFEATADPALAAKVRYADEPLYNTLSAVDHQNPADDGRLIAELTKKLDLPEKADDLDVFMSVGDWNGDKGLDRVPALLSAYVERTGRRVLWIAVGSAIDPARFVAAQEASRRWPFASRLIGRRMTHDRLLALLGYSDIYVMMHRSSIFDLATLEAMRAGKGLVLTPIGGNPEVDLEDNVEFVTDDSIAEAAAAIAGRDRTEWGERNRRVFEHHFSLDHFAERYRAMIDTHVLALEDAQEHA
;
A
#
# COMPACT_ATOMS: atom_id res chain seq x y z
N MET A 1 10.63 4.14 41.00
CA MET A 1 11.95 4.28 40.36
C MET A 1 11.75 4.93 39.00
N ARG A 2 12.48 6.02 38.67
CA ARG A 2 12.34 6.71 37.37
C ARG A 2 12.65 5.73 36.22
N HIS A 3 11.72 5.60 35.26
CA HIS A 3 11.90 4.80 34.06
C HIS A 3 13.08 5.34 33.25
N MET A 4 14.13 4.53 33.09
CA MET A 4 15.27 4.85 32.24
C MET A 4 14.99 4.45 30.80
N ASN A 5 15.34 5.33 29.87
CA ASN A 5 15.31 5.08 28.43
C ASN A 5 16.24 3.88 28.07
N PRO A 6 15.82 2.91 27.23
CA PRO A 6 16.64 1.78 26.80
C PRO A 6 17.99 2.16 26.16
N LEU A 7 18.08 3.34 25.53
CA LEU A 7 19.34 3.87 25.01
C LEU A 7 20.30 4.35 26.10
N GLU A 8 19.81 4.64 27.31
CA GLU A 8 20.65 4.98 28.45
C GLU A 8 21.20 3.75 29.19
N SER A 9 20.51 2.60 29.14
CA SER A 9 21.02 1.35 29.70
C SER A 9 22.18 0.78 28.86
N LEU A 10 22.08 0.85 27.53
CA LEU A 10 23.14 0.48 26.58
C LEU A 10 24.41 1.32 26.73
N LYS A 11 24.27 2.58 27.15
CA LYS A 11 25.40 3.49 27.42
C LYS A 11 26.16 3.18 28.71
N LYS A 12 25.65 2.30 29.58
CA LYS A 12 26.26 1.94 30.87
C LYS A 12 27.05 0.63 30.83
N LEU A 13 26.99 -0.14 29.74
CA LEU A 13 27.81 -1.34 29.54
C LEU A 13 29.27 -0.96 29.25
N PRO A 14 30.26 -1.50 29.99
CA PRO A 14 31.68 -1.30 29.69
C PRO A 14 31.99 -1.75 28.26
N GLY A 15 32.59 -0.88 27.43
CA GLY A 15 32.94 -1.17 26.03
C GLY A 15 31.90 -0.81 24.98
N ALA A 16 30.60 -0.77 25.32
CA ALA A 16 29.54 -0.48 24.35
C ALA A 16 29.59 0.96 23.79
N ARG A 17 30.01 1.94 24.61
CA ARG A 17 30.20 3.33 24.16
C ARG A 17 31.29 3.46 23.11
N THR A 18 32.37 2.69 23.22
CA THR A 18 33.49 2.72 22.29
C THR A 18 33.08 2.12 20.95
N VAL A 19 32.41 0.96 20.97
CA VAL A 19 31.87 0.31 19.77
C VAL A 19 30.84 1.18 19.07
N ILE A 20 29.88 1.77 19.79
CA ILE A 20 28.87 2.67 19.21
C ILE A 20 29.51 3.94 18.62
N ARG A 21 30.60 4.44 19.23
CA ARG A 21 31.32 5.62 18.74
C ARG A 21 32.11 5.31 17.46
N GLU A 22 32.71 4.13 17.35
CA GLU A 22 33.37 3.67 16.12
C GLU A 22 32.38 3.38 14.99
N VAL A 23 31.26 2.70 15.29
CA VAL A 23 30.19 2.43 14.31
C VAL A 23 29.59 3.74 13.79
N LYS A 24 29.45 4.77 14.63
CA LYS A 24 28.96 6.10 14.21
C LYS A 24 29.95 6.93 13.38
N LYS A 25 31.20 6.51 13.21
CA LYS A 25 32.15 7.22 12.32
C LYS A 25 31.87 6.91 10.85
N THR A 26 31.26 5.76 10.56
CA THR A 26 30.87 5.40 9.19
C THR A 26 29.44 5.87 8.89
N GLU A 27 29.17 6.16 7.62
CA GLU A 27 27.83 6.56 7.18
C GLU A 27 26.83 5.41 7.31
N LEU A 28 27.27 4.20 6.99
CA LEU A 28 26.50 2.97 7.19
C LEU A 28 26.14 2.78 8.67
N GLY A 29 27.09 2.91 9.59
CA GLY A 29 26.81 2.73 11.00
C GLY A 29 25.99 3.88 11.63
N ARG A 30 26.05 5.11 11.09
CA ARG A 30 25.11 6.18 11.45
C ARG A 30 23.68 5.83 11.02
N ARG A 31 23.48 5.27 9.82
CA ARG A 31 22.18 4.79 9.34
C ARG A 31 21.65 3.62 10.16
N THR A 32 22.47 2.61 10.44
CA THR A 32 22.07 1.44 11.24
C THR A 32 21.64 1.82 12.66
N VAL A 33 22.39 2.72 13.33
CA VAL A 33 22.02 3.20 14.67
C VAL A 33 20.75 4.07 14.64
N ALA A 34 20.55 4.87 13.58
CA ALA A 34 19.35 5.68 13.42
C ALA A 34 18.11 4.83 13.10
N GLN A 35 18.24 3.80 12.26
CA GLN A 35 17.19 2.83 11.96
C GLN A 35 16.79 2.03 13.20
N ALA A 36 17.76 1.51 13.96
CA ALA A 36 17.48 0.82 15.21
C ALA A 36 16.78 1.73 16.23
N ALA A 37 17.24 2.98 16.37
CA ALA A 37 16.60 3.96 17.27
C ALA A 37 15.24 4.48 16.75
N GLY A 38 14.97 4.37 15.45
CA GLY A 38 13.67 4.66 14.83
C GLY A 38 12.67 3.53 15.05
N ALA A 39 13.09 2.28 14.82
CA ALA A 39 12.30 1.08 15.07
C ALA A 39 11.85 0.98 16.54
N ILE A 40 12.77 1.27 17.48
CA ILE A 40 12.48 1.29 18.92
C ILE A 40 11.50 2.42 19.29
N ARG A 41 11.48 3.54 18.57
CA ARG A 41 10.56 4.67 18.84
C ARG A 41 9.18 4.52 18.21
N SER A 42 9.06 3.72 17.15
CA SER A 42 7.78 3.42 16.48
C SER A 42 6.92 2.38 17.22
N LEU A 43 7.51 1.70 18.20
CA LEU A 43 6.82 0.84 19.16
C LEU A 43 6.35 1.70 20.33
N GLY A 44 5.26 2.48 20.15
CA GLY A 44 4.50 2.95 21.32
C GLY A 44 3.86 1.78 22.04
N LYS A 45 3.44 1.94 23.31
CA LYS A 45 2.79 0.92 24.16
C LYS A 45 1.83 0.01 23.38
N ARG A 46 2.34 -1.07 22.84
CA ARG A 46 1.57 -2.10 22.16
C ARG A 46 1.71 -3.33 23.04
N ARG A 47 0.58 -3.84 23.50
CA ARG A 47 0.54 -5.18 24.04
C ARG A 47 0.47 -6.14 22.87
N ASP A 48 1.23 -7.22 22.90
CA ASP A 48 0.98 -8.31 21.96
C ASP A 48 -0.37 -8.98 22.29
N ALA A 49 -0.81 -9.90 21.43
CA ALA A 49 -2.05 -10.67 21.64
C ALA A 49 -2.04 -11.47 22.97
N TYR A 50 -0.89 -11.58 23.62
CA TYR A 50 -0.66 -12.33 24.86
C TYR A 50 -0.59 -11.42 26.09
N GLY A 51 -0.97 -10.14 25.95
CA GLY A 51 -1.04 -9.17 27.04
C GLY A 51 0.33 -8.73 27.57
N VAL A 52 1.41 -9.09 26.87
CA VAL A 52 2.77 -8.68 27.22
C VAL A 52 3.01 -7.30 26.66
N ASP A 53 3.40 -6.35 27.51
CA ASP A 53 3.81 -5.04 27.05
C ASP A 53 5.06 -5.22 26.17
N LEU A 54 4.98 -4.85 24.89
CA LEU A 54 6.14 -4.94 23.98
C LEU A 54 7.27 -4.00 24.43
N ASP A 55 7.00 -3.07 25.36
CA ASP A 55 8.01 -2.28 26.07
C ASP A 55 8.78 -3.10 27.14
N ASP A 56 8.17 -4.16 27.69
CA ASP A 56 8.75 -5.04 28.72
C ASP A 56 9.55 -6.22 28.12
N VAL A 57 9.43 -6.47 26.81
CA VAL A 57 10.15 -7.51 26.07
C VAL A 57 11.08 -6.87 25.05
N LEU A 58 12.37 -7.21 25.07
CA LEU A 58 13.30 -6.77 24.03
C LEU A 58 12.74 -7.18 22.65
N PRO A 59 12.60 -6.26 21.67
CA PRO A 59 12.00 -6.54 20.37
C PRO A 59 12.57 -7.78 19.65
N SER A 60 13.86 -8.07 19.85
CA SER A 60 14.51 -9.28 19.33
C SER A 60 13.90 -10.58 19.88
N ARG A 61 13.52 -10.62 21.17
CA ARG A 61 12.93 -11.82 21.79
C ARG A 61 11.55 -12.15 21.24
N HIS A 62 10.76 -11.12 20.93
CA HIS A 62 9.45 -11.32 20.33
C HIS A 62 9.59 -11.83 18.88
N GLN A 63 10.54 -11.26 18.12
CA GLN A 63 10.86 -11.75 16.79
C GLN A 63 11.33 -13.21 16.80
N ASP A 64 12.24 -13.58 17.71
CA ASP A 64 12.71 -14.96 17.87
C ASP A 64 11.56 -15.93 18.20
N PHE A 65 10.61 -15.49 19.04
CA PHE A 65 9.41 -16.26 19.33
C PHE A 65 8.53 -16.45 18.10
N GLN A 66 8.29 -15.41 17.30
CA GLN A 66 7.46 -15.54 16.09
C GLN A 66 8.10 -16.49 15.07
N ILE A 67 9.43 -16.45 14.93
CA ILE A 67 10.17 -17.39 14.07
C ILE A 67 10.01 -18.81 14.59
N LEU A 68 10.26 -19.04 15.88
CA LEU A 68 10.12 -20.38 16.50
C LEU A 68 8.69 -20.93 16.39
N ARG A 69 7.69 -20.10 16.68
CA ARG A 69 6.26 -20.47 16.59
C ARG A 69 5.91 -20.88 15.16
N THR A 70 6.32 -20.09 14.18
CA THR A 70 6.07 -20.34 12.75
C THR A 70 6.76 -21.63 12.29
N ALA A 71 8.03 -21.82 12.65
CA ALA A 71 8.79 -23.00 12.30
C ALA A 71 8.13 -24.29 12.84
N TRP A 72 7.79 -24.34 14.13
CA TRP A 72 7.10 -25.51 14.69
C TRP A 72 5.71 -25.70 14.09
N ARG A 73 4.93 -24.62 13.91
CA ARG A 73 3.61 -24.69 13.31
C ARG A 73 3.64 -25.35 11.94
N ASP A 74 4.58 -24.94 11.09
CA ASP A 74 4.59 -25.31 9.66
C ASP A 74 5.40 -26.59 9.39
N LEU A 75 6.48 -26.83 10.14
CA LEU A 75 7.40 -27.96 9.93
C LEU A 75 7.27 -29.07 10.99
N GLY A 76 6.62 -28.80 12.12
CA GLY A 76 6.57 -29.72 13.25
C GLY A 76 7.91 -29.82 13.99
N PRO A 77 8.19 -30.93 14.69
CA PRO A 77 9.37 -31.08 15.52
C PRO A 77 10.60 -31.49 14.70
N THR A 78 11.21 -30.54 13.97
CA THR A 78 12.46 -30.75 13.23
C THR A 78 13.64 -31.06 14.16
N ASP A 79 14.65 -31.78 13.67
CA ASP A 79 15.84 -32.14 14.44
C ASP A 79 16.56 -30.91 15.03
N GLU A 80 16.66 -29.81 14.29
CA GLU A 80 17.28 -28.56 14.72
C GLU A 80 16.53 -27.96 15.93
N LEU A 81 15.20 -27.87 15.82
CA LEU A 81 14.34 -27.35 16.87
C LEU A 81 14.41 -28.22 18.13
N LEU A 82 14.41 -29.55 17.98
CA LEU A 82 14.52 -30.48 19.10
C LEU A 82 15.91 -30.42 19.76
N ALA A 83 16.98 -30.32 18.97
CA ALA A 83 18.33 -30.15 19.49
C ALA A 83 18.45 -28.86 20.30
N GLN A 84 17.91 -27.76 19.78
CA GLN A 84 17.85 -26.49 20.48
C GLN A 84 17.03 -26.58 21.78
N ALA A 85 15.85 -27.19 21.73
CA ALA A 85 14.99 -27.40 22.89
C ALA A 85 15.72 -28.17 24.01
N ARG A 86 16.40 -29.27 23.66
CA ARG A 86 17.17 -30.11 24.60
C ARG A 86 18.34 -29.35 25.22
N ALA A 87 19.11 -28.62 24.40
CA ALA A 87 20.23 -27.82 24.88
C ALA A 87 19.79 -26.73 25.86
N LEU A 88 18.66 -26.08 25.57
CA LEU A 88 18.11 -25.01 26.40
C LEU A 88 17.39 -25.53 27.64
N ALA A 89 16.79 -26.72 27.59
CA ALA A 89 16.05 -27.30 28.71
C ALA A 89 16.89 -27.38 29.99
N GLY A 90 18.20 -27.63 29.88
CA GLY A 90 19.16 -27.65 30.98
C GLY A 90 19.67 -26.27 31.41
N ASN A 91 19.62 -25.27 30.53
CA ASN A 91 20.29 -23.98 30.71
C ASN A 91 19.48 -23.02 31.60
N THR A 92 20.02 -22.70 32.78
CA THR A 92 19.33 -21.86 33.76
C THR A 92 19.25 -20.38 33.34
N LEU A 93 20.19 -19.90 32.54
CA LEU A 93 20.27 -18.51 32.06
C LEU A 93 19.34 -18.26 30.86
N ALA A 94 19.18 -19.26 29.98
CA ALA A 94 18.29 -19.18 28.82
C ALA A 94 16.85 -18.80 29.21
N ARG A 95 16.40 -19.20 30.41
CA ARG A 95 15.07 -18.92 30.96
C ARG A 95 14.74 -17.43 31.06
N ASN A 96 15.75 -16.58 31.23
CA ASN A 96 15.59 -15.12 31.32
C ASN A 96 15.84 -14.42 29.99
N ALA A 97 16.35 -15.14 28.98
CA ALA A 97 16.74 -14.60 27.69
C ALA A 97 15.63 -14.75 26.64
N LEU A 98 14.80 -15.78 26.73
CA LEU A 98 13.75 -16.09 25.75
C LEU A 98 12.38 -15.56 26.17
N HIS A 99 11.50 -15.42 25.18
CA HIS A 99 10.09 -15.15 25.42
C HIS A 99 9.44 -16.31 26.20
N PRO A 100 8.58 -16.07 27.20
CA PRO A 100 7.97 -17.15 27.99
C PRO A 100 7.24 -18.19 27.14
N ALA A 101 6.50 -17.77 26.12
CA ALA A 101 5.75 -18.69 25.25
C ALA A 101 6.66 -19.59 24.39
N SER A 102 7.92 -19.22 24.16
CA SER A 102 8.90 -20.08 23.46
C SER A 102 9.11 -21.40 24.19
N TRP A 103 9.09 -21.39 25.52
CA TRP A 103 9.23 -22.62 26.32
C TRP A 103 8.04 -23.56 26.17
N LEU A 104 6.83 -23.02 25.97
CA LEU A 104 5.66 -23.83 25.70
C LEU A 104 5.75 -24.44 24.30
N VAL A 105 6.18 -23.68 23.28
CA VAL A 105 6.43 -24.22 21.93
C VAL A 105 7.48 -25.35 21.96
N TYR A 106 8.59 -25.16 22.66
CA TYR A 106 9.59 -26.22 22.81
C TYR A 106 9.05 -27.46 23.53
N ALA A 107 8.28 -27.27 24.62
CA ALA A 107 7.65 -28.39 25.32
C ALA A 107 6.67 -29.15 24.40
N ALA A 108 5.90 -28.42 23.59
CA ALA A 108 4.94 -29.02 22.67
C ALA A 108 5.65 -29.81 21.56
N ALA A 109 6.69 -29.25 20.96
CA ALA A 109 7.50 -29.94 19.95
C ALA A 109 8.21 -31.18 20.51
N LEU A 110 8.76 -31.11 21.73
CA LEU A 110 9.36 -32.27 22.41
C LEU A 110 8.33 -33.36 22.68
N LEU A 111 7.13 -32.98 23.16
CA LEU A 111 6.05 -33.92 23.43
C LEU A 111 5.57 -34.59 22.14
N GLU A 112 5.42 -33.82 21.06
CA GLU A 112 5.06 -34.32 19.73
C GLU A 112 6.09 -35.30 19.17
N ALA A 113 7.39 -35.07 19.43
CA ALA A 113 8.49 -35.97 19.07
C ALA A 113 8.64 -37.19 20.01
N GLY A 114 7.79 -37.33 21.03
CA GLY A 114 7.87 -38.42 22.01
C GLY A 114 8.93 -38.24 23.11
N ASP A 115 9.59 -37.07 23.21
CA ASP A 115 10.56 -36.75 24.28
C ASP A 115 9.84 -36.19 25.53
N ALA A 116 8.98 -37.03 26.12
CA ALA A 116 8.17 -36.65 27.27
C ALA A 116 9.03 -36.22 28.48
N ARG A 117 10.21 -36.82 28.65
CA ARG A 117 11.12 -36.52 29.76
C ARG A 117 11.66 -35.10 29.70
N THR A 118 12.12 -34.65 28.54
CA THR A 118 12.60 -33.27 28.38
C THR A 118 11.43 -32.29 28.41
N ALA A 119 10.27 -32.65 27.83
CA ALA A 119 9.07 -31.83 27.91
C ALA A 119 8.62 -31.59 29.37
N GLU A 120 8.60 -32.63 30.21
CA GLU A 120 8.32 -32.51 31.65
C GLU A 120 9.29 -31.54 32.33
N LEU A 121 10.59 -31.68 32.06
CA LEU A 121 11.61 -30.81 32.63
C LEU A 121 11.36 -29.34 32.28
N VAL A 122 11.00 -29.05 31.03
CA VAL A 122 10.68 -27.70 30.56
C VAL A 122 9.41 -27.17 31.24
N LEU A 123 8.33 -27.95 31.29
CA LEU A 123 7.06 -27.52 31.88
C LEU A 123 7.15 -27.27 33.38
N ARG A 124 7.81 -28.15 34.15
CA ARG A 124 7.99 -27.93 35.60
C ARG A 124 8.79 -26.66 35.86
N ARG A 125 9.82 -26.39 35.06
CA ARG A 125 10.63 -25.17 35.16
C ARG A 125 9.84 -23.92 34.75
N TYR A 126 9.03 -24.02 33.71
CA TYR A 126 8.12 -22.96 33.28
C TYR A 126 7.14 -22.62 34.40
N ALA A 127 6.41 -23.62 34.91
CA ALA A 127 5.40 -23.44 35.96
C ALA A 127 6.00 -22.88 37.25
N ALA A 128 7.18 -23.35 37.67
CA ALA A 128 7.88 -22.83 38.85
C ALA A 128 8.25 -21.33 38.72
N ARG A 129 8.34 -20.79 37.50
CA ARG A 129 8.74 -19.41 37.25
C ARG A 129 7.57 -18.49 36.91
N PHE A 130 6.68 -18.93 36.03
CA PHE A 130 5.65 -18.10 35.42
C PHE A 130 4.23 -18.45 35.88
N GLY A 131 4.08 -19.52 36.66
CA GLY A 131 2.78 -20.12 36.94
C GLY A 131 2.39 -21.14 35.85
N PRO A 132 1.49 -22.09 36.16
CA PRO A 132 1.10 -23.13 35.22
C PRO A 132 -0.01 -22.68 34.25
N GLU A 133 -0.74 -21.60 34.52
CA GLU A 133 -2.02 -21.25 33.90
C GLU A 133 -1.95 -21.16 32.38
N ARG A 134 -0.88 -20.54 31.86
CA ARG A 134 -0.67 -20.31 30.43
C ARG A 134 -0.32 -21.57 29.63
N ILE A 135 -0.03 -22.69 30.29
CA ILE A 135 0.12 -23.98 29.61
C ILE A 135 -1.17 -24.35 28.86
N ALA A 136 -2.33 -23.91 29.37
CA ALA A 136 -3.64 -24.13 28.75
C ALA A 136 -3.82 -23.45 27.38
N GLU A 137 -2.95 -22.50 27.00
CA GLU A 137 -2.96 -21.85 25.68
C GLU A 137 -2.50 -22.79 24.56
N LEU A 138 -1.84 -23.90 24.89
CA LEU A 138 -1.44 -24.95 23.96
C LEU A 138 -2.14 -26.24 24.35
N LEU A 139 -3.27 -26.52 23.70
CA LEU A 139 -4.14 -27.66 24.02
C LEU A 139 -3.38 -29.01 24.15
N PRO A 140 -2.41 -29.36 23.29
CA PRO A 140 -1.67 -30.63 23.43
C PRO A 140 -0.88 -30.77 24.73
N LEU A 141 -0.47 -29.65 25.34
CA LEU A 141 0.28 -29.68 26.60
C LEU A 141 -0.62 -29.90 27.82
N ALA A 142 -1.91 -29.54 27.74
CA ALA A 142 -2.77 -29.52 28.90
C ALA A 142 -3.02 -30.91 29.53
N PRO A 143 -3.33 -31.98 28.77
CA PRO A 143 -3.45 -33.32 29.34
C PRO A 143 -2.16 -33.81 30.02
N PHE A 144 -1.01 -33.53 29.39
CA PHE A 144 0.30 -33.89 29.91
C PHE A 144 0.61 -33.14 31.21
N ALA A 145 0.42 -31.81 31.24
CA ALA A 145 0.62 -30.99 32.42
C ALA A 145 -0.29 -31.42 33.59
N ARG A 146 -1.56 -31.74 33.31
CA ARG A 146 -2.51 -32.30 34.29
C ARG A 146 -2.00 -33.60 34.89
N GLY A 147 -1.45 -34.50 34.07
CA GLY A 147 -0.83 -35.76 34.50
C GLY A 147 0.43 -35.58 35.36
N LEU A 148 1.18 -34.50 35.15
CA LEU A 148 2.35 -34.12 35.95
C LEU A 148 2.00 -33.47 37.31
N GLY A 149 0.72 -33.23 37.58
CA GLY A 149 0.23 -32.52 38.76
C GLY A 149 0.29 -30.99 38.65
N LEU A 150 0.57 -30.44 37.46
CA LEU A 150 0.49 -29.00 37.20
C LEU A 150 -0.99 -28.65 36.92
N ARG A 151 -1.70 -28.17 37.94
CA ARG A 151 -3.16 -27.98 37.90
C ARG A 151 -3.54 -26.50 37.98
N SER A 152 -4.52 -26.11 37.18
CA SER A 152 -5.31 -24.89 37.31
C SER A 152 -6.69 -25.13 36.67
N PRO A 153 -7.72 -24.32 36.96
CA PRO A 153 -9.01 -24.44 36.29
C PRO A 153 -8.89 -24.39 34.75
N GLN A 154 -7.97 -23.56 34.23
CA GLN A 154 -7.71 -23.44 32.80
C GLN A 154 -7.07 -24.70 32.23
N ILE A 155 -6.09 -25.30 32.92
CA ILE A 155 -5.45 -26.56 32.49
C ILE A 155 -6.46 -27.70 32.49
N ASP A 156 -7.26 -27.82 33.54
CA ASP A 156 -8.24 -28.91 33.65
C ASP A 156 -9.28 -28.81 32.52
N ARG A 157 -9.72 -27.60 32.21
CA ARG A 157 -10.62 -27.32 31.09
C ARG A 157 -9.97 -27.60 29.73
N ALA A 158 -8.76 -27.08 29.50
CA ALA A 158 -8.01 -27.31 28.26
C ALA A 158 -7.70 -28.78 28.04
N ALA A 159 -7.39 -29.52 29.12
CA ALA A 159 -7.14 -30.95 29.05
C ALA A 159 -8.41 -31.72 28.67
N GLY A 160 -9.56 -31.40 29.28
CA GLY A 160 -10.84 -32.00 28.90
C GLY A 160 -11.21 -31.70 27.43
N ALA A 161 -11.01 -30.46 26.98
CA ALA A 161 -11.21 -30.09 25.59
C ALA A 161 -10.28 -30.85 24.64
N ALA A 162 -8.99 -30.93 24.97
CA ALA A 162 -7.99 -31.66 24.18
C ALA A 162 -8.29 -33.16 24.12
N ASP A 163 -8.67 -33.79 25.24
CA ASP A 163 -9.06 -35.20 25.28
C ASP A 163 -10.24 -35.46 24.32
N ALA A 164 -11.26 -34.60 24.34
CA ALA A 164 -12.42 -34.72 23.46
C ALA A 164 -12.09 -34.45 21.99
N LEU A 165 -11.33 -33.38 21.69
CA LEU A 165 -10.98 -32.98 20.34
C LEU A 165 -10.02 -33.96 19.65
N PHE A 166 -9.07 -34.53 20.41
CA PHE A 166 -8.01 -35.36 19.87
C PHE A 166 -8.32 -36.85 19.87
N ALA A 167 -9.46 -37.27 20.46
CA ALA A 167 -9.92 -38.66 20.46
C ALA A 167 -10.22 -39.22 19.05
N SER A 168 -10.54 -38.37 18.06
CA SER A 168 -10.83 -38.81 16.69
C SER A 168 -10.34 -37.81 15.65
N PRO A 169 -9.64 -38.25 14.58
CA PRO A 169 -9.12 -37.36 13.55
C PRO A 169 -10.24 -36.56 12.87
N PRO A 170 -10.21 -35.22 12.87
CA PRO A 170 -11.24 -34.41 12.22
C PRO A 170 -11.27 -34.60 10.70
N ALA A 171 -10.11 -34.81 10.06
CA ALA A 171 -10.01 -35.03 8.62
C ALA A 171 -10.81 -36.27 8.15
N ARG A 172 -10.81 -37.35 8.95
CA ARG A 172 -11.59 -38.55 8.64
C ARG A 172 -13.09 -38.29 8.71
N ARG A 173 -13.55 -37.62 9.77
CA ARG A 173 -14.97 -37.23 9.92
C ARG A 173 -15.41 -36.32 8.77
N PHE A 174 -14.58 -35.35 8.41
CA PHE A 174 -14.84 -34.47 7.27
C PHE A 174 -14.96 -35.28 5.97
N ALA A 175 -14.03 -36.19 5.70
CA ALA A 175 -14.09 -37.05 4.51
C ALA A 175 -15.34 -37.94 4.47
N GLU A 176 -15.72 -38.55 5.59
CA GLU A 176 -16.95 -39.34 5.72
C GLU A 176 -18.20 -38.46 5.52
N LEU A 177 -18.17 -37.21 5.97
CA LEU A 177 -19.29 -36.26 5.89
C LEU A 177 -19.59 -35.82 4.45
N VAL A 178 -18.54 -35.60 3.66
CA VAL A 178 -18.61 -35.02 2.30
C VAL A 178 -18.62 -36.07 1.19
N ALA A 179 -18.39 -37.35 1.52
CA ALA A 179 -18.29 -38.42 0.53
C ALA A 179 -19.60 -38.61 -0.25
N GLY A 180 -19.51 -38.46 -1.58
CA GLY A 180 -20.62 -38.73 -2.51
C GLY A 180 -21.77 -37.71 -2.47
N LYS A 181 -21.58 -36.57 -1.80
CA LYS A 181 -22.58 -35.51 -1.63
C LYS A 181 -22.32 -34.33 -2.57
N THR A 182 -23.37 -33.63 -2.97
CA THR A 182 -23.26 -32.30 -3.61
C THR A 182 -22.99 -31.23 -2.55
N ILE A 183 -22.11 -30.27 -2.85
CA ILE A 183 -21.61 -29.34 -1.83
C ILE A 183 -21.63 -27.91 -2.37
N ALA A 184 -22.34 -27.02 -1.68
CA ALA A 184 -22.23 -25.58 -1.91
C ALA A 184 -21.23 -24.99 -0.92
N VAL A 185 -20.18 -24.34 -1.43
CA VAL A 185 -19.23 -23.57 -0.61
C VAL A 185 -19.51 -22.09 -0.81
N VAL A 186 -19.94 -21.41 0.25
CA VAL A 186 -20.48 -20.05 0.17
C VAL A 186 -19.58 -19.07 0.94
N GLY A 187 -18.86 -18.24 0.20
CA GLY A 187 -18.03 -17.16 0.72
C GLY A 187 -18.84 -15.92 1.14
N ASN A 188 -18.18 -15.00 1.85
CA ASN A 188 -18.77 -13.76 2.36
C ASN A 188 -18.60 -12.57 1.39
N GLY A 189 -18.14 -12.80 0.16
CA GLY A 189 -17.96 -11.77 -0.86
C GLY A 189 -19.31 -11.34 -1.47
N PRO A 190 -19.45 -10.11 -1.97
CA PRO A 190 -20.73 -9.53 -2.43
C PRO A 190 -21.24 -10.08 -3.77
N GLY A 191 -20.46 -10.95 -4.45
CA GLY A 191 -20.74 -11.37 -5.83
C GLY A 191 -22.08 -12.08 -6.07
N ASN A 192 -22.79 -12.51 -5.02
CA ASN A 192 -24.09 -13.16 -5.14
C ASN A 192 -25.28 -12.27 -4.78
N VAL A 193 -25.07 -11.02 -4.34
CA VAL A 193 -26.17 -10.10 -4.03
C VAL A 193 -27.00 -9.82 -5.30
N GLY A 194 -28.32 -9.99 -5.21
CA GLY A 194 -29.27 -9.83 -6.31
C GLY A 194 -29.36 -10.99 -7.29
N THR A 195 -28.74 -12.15 -7.01
CA THR A 195 -28.76 -13.32 -7.91
C THR A 195 -29.94 -14.26 -7.71
N ALA A 196 -30.66 -14.16 -6.58
CA ALA A 196 -31.76 -15.04 -6.18
C ALA A 196 -31.40 -16.55 -6.17
N ARG A 197 -30.13 -16.89 -5.93
CA ARG A 197 -29.60 -18.27 -5.92
C ARG A 197 -29.78 -18.99 -4.59
N GLY A 198 -30.42 -18.40 -3.60
CA GLY A 198 -30.50 -18.98 -2.26
C GLY A 198 -31.17 -20.36 -2.23
N ALA A 199 -32.22 -20.57 -3.03
CA ALA A 199 -32.88 -21.87 -3.15
C ALA A 199 -32.01 -22.94 -3.82
N GLU A 200 -31.15 -22.54 -4.76
CA GLU A 200 -30.18 -23.42 -5.41
C GLU A 200 -29.09 -23.85 -4.43
N ILE A 201 -28.55 -22.90 -3.67
CA ILE A 201 -27.55 -23.16 -2.61
C ILE A 201 -28.11 -24.15 -1.59
N ASP A 202 -29.32 -23.91 -1.07
CA ASP A 202 -29.93 -24.75 -0.04
C ASP A 202 -30.35 -26.14 -0.53
N ALA A 203 -30.43 -26.35 -1.86
CA ALA A 203 -30.75 -27.64 -2.47
C ALA A 203 -29.58 -28.64 -2.47
N HIS A 204 -28.35 -28.21 -2.16
CA HIS A 204 -27.20 -29.09 -2.05
C HIS A 204 -27.29 -30.01 -0.83
N ASP A 205 -26.62 -31.17 -0.88
CA ASP A 205 -26.60 -32.08 0.27
C ASP A 205 -25.87 -31.46 1.47
N ILE A 206 -24.83 -30.64 1.23
CA ILE A 206 -24.05 -29.93 2.25
C ILE A 206 -23.84 -28.46 1.84
N VAL A 207 -24.07 -27.54 2.78
CA VAL A 207 -23.76 -26.11 2.64
C VAL A 207 -22.67 -25.70 3.64
N VAL A 208 -21.58 -25.13 3.11
CA VAL A 208 -20.42 -24.65 3.88
C VAL A 208 -20.40 -23.13 3.91
N ARG A 209 -20.27 -22.51 5.09
CA ARG A 209 -20.18 -21.04 5.26
C ARG A 209 -19.07 -20.59 6.18
N PHE A 210 -18.64 -19.33 6.03
CA PHE A 210 -17.50 -18.77 6.75
C PHE A 210 -17.89 -17.67 7.75
N ASN A 211 -17.23 -17.67 8.91
CA ASN A 211 -17.22 -16.57 9.88
C ASN A 211 -18.64 -16.05 10.22
N ASN A 212 -18.92 -14.77 9.98
CA ASN A 212 -20.19 -14.14 10.31
C ASN A 212 -21.12 -14.03 9.09
N TYR A 213 -21.20 -15.08 8.26
CA TYR A 213 -22.11 -15.15 7.11
C TYR A 213 -23.48 -14.50 7.39
N PRO A 214 -24.04 -13.76 6.42
CA PRO A 214 -25.22 -12.93 6.62
C PRO A 214 -26.47 -13.77 6.93
N ASP A 215 -27.29 -13.28 7.85
CA ASP A 215 -28.59 -13.89 8.15
C ASP A 215 -29.75 -13.18 7.39
N ASP A 216 -29.49 -12.05 6.72
CA ASP A 216 -30.46 -11.13 6.11
C ASP A 216 -30.51 -11.14 4.57
N HIS A 217 -29.73 -12.01 3.90
CA HIS A 217 -29.67 -12.12 2.43
C HIS A 217 -30.02 -13.54 1.94
N GLN A 218 -31.04 -14.16 2.54
CA GLN A 218 -31.38 -15.57 2.31
C GLN A 218 -31.84 -15.85 0.88
N ASP A 219 -32.47 -14.88 0.20
CA ASP A 219 -32.90 -15.03 -1.19
C ASP A 219 -31.70 -15.24 -2.14
N ASP A 220 -30.57 -14.64 -1.84
CA ASP A 220 -29.35 -14.68 -2.66
C ASP A 220 -28.36 -15.75 -2.19
N TYR A 221 -28.20 -15.87 -0.87
CA TYR A 221 -27.16 -16.71 -0.27
C TYR A 221 -27.70 -18.00 0.33
N GLY A 222 -29.01 -18.19 0.44
CA GLY A 222 -29.62 -19.34 1.13
C GLY A 222 -29.60 -19.19 2.66
N ALA A 223 -30.37 -20.01 3.36
CA ALA A 223 -30.50 -19.99 4.82
C ALA A 223 -29.83 -21.19 5.50
N ARG A 224 -29.54 -22.28 4.76
CA ARG A 224 -28.98 -23.51 5.31
C ARG A 224 -27.47 -23.39 5.53
N THR A 225 -26.98 -24.03 6.59
CA THR A 225 -25.55 -24.18 6.88
C THR A 225 -25.34 -25.51 7.62
N ASP A 226 -24.65 -26.45 6.98
CA ASP A 226 -24.32 -27.76 7.58
C ASP A 226 -22.91 -27.75 8.17
N ILE A 227 -21.97 -27.06 7.51
CA ILE A 227 -20.59 -26.88 7.99
C ILE A 227 -20.30 -25.39 8.20
N TRP A 228 -19.93 -25.03 9.42
CA TRP A 228 -19.49 -23.68 9.75
C TRP A 228 -17.97 -23.62 9.89
N VAL A 229 -17.32 -22.84 9.02
CA VAL A 229 -15.88 -22.59 9.04
C VAL A 229 -15.63 -21.29 9.78
N ARG A 230 -14.85 -21.33 10.85
CA ARG A 230 -14.58 -20.18 11.70
C ARG A 230 -13.08 -19.88 11.81
N GLY A 231 -12.74 -18.62 11.59
CA GLY A 231 -11.43 -18.08 11.92
C GLY A 231 -11.20 -18.03 13.43
N ALA A 232 -9.92 -17.98 13.82
CA ALA A 232 -9.49 -17.78 15.20
C ALA A 232 -9.25 -16.30 15.52
N HIS A 233 -9.92 -15.38 14.81
CA HIS A 233 -9.79 -13.94 15.01
C HIS A 233 -10.91 -13.41 15.91
N ARG A 234 -10.62 -12.33 16.66
CA ARG A 234 -11.55 -11.75 17.64
C ARG A 234 -12.86 -11.22 17.04
N ASP A 235 -12.87 -10.93 15.75
CA ASP A 235 -14.03 -10.34 15.06
C ASP A 235 -15.03 -11.41 14.57
N VAL A 236 -14.70 -12.70 14.69
CA VAL A 236 -15.64 -13.80 14.46
C VAL A 236 -16.57 -13.94 15.68
N ARG A 237 -17.87 -13.79 15.46
CA ARG A 237 -18.91 -13.87 16.49
C ARG A 237 -19.06 -15.31 16.96
N ASP A 238 -19.14 -15.48 18.27
CA ASP A 238 -19.40 -16.78 18.88
C ASP A 238 -20.87 -17.19 18.70
N ARG A 239 -21.10 -18.39 18.16
CA ARG A 239 -22.42 -18.99 17.98
C ARG A 239 -22.57 -20.15 18.97
N HIS A 240 -23.52 -20.03 19.88
CA HIS A 240 -23.65 -20.94 21.03
C HIS A 240 -24.40 -22.24 20.68
N ASP A 241 -25.11 -22.25 19.56
CA ASP A 241 -25.97 -23.31 19.06
C ASP A 241 -25.25 -24.23 18.07
N ILE A 242 -24.00 -24.61 18.37
CA ILE A 242 -23.17 -25.39 17.44
C ILE A 242 -23.74 -26.76 17.06
N HIS A 243 -24.65 -27.30 17.87
CA HIS A 243 -25.30 -28.59 17.66
C HIS A 243 -26.22 -28.61 16.43
N ARG A 244 -26.53 -27.43 15.86
CA ARG A 244 -27.26 -27.30 14.60
C ARG A 244 -26.40 -27.65 13.37
N TYR A 245 -25.09 -27.61 13.50
CA TYR A 245 -24.15 -27.93 12.43
C TYR A 245 -23.77 -29.41 12.48
N GLU A 246 -23.56 -30.00 11.32
CA GLU A 246 -22.92 -31.31 11.21
C GLU A 246 -21.44 -31.22 11.58
N MET A 247 -20.79 -30.09 11.27
CA MET A 247 -19.39 -29.84 11.65
C MET A 247 -19.08 -28.35 11.84
N VAL A 248 -18.23 -28.03 12.82
CA VAL A 248 -17.61 -26.71 12.99
C VAL A 248 -16.11 -26.83 12.78
N LEU A 249 -15.61 -26.23 11.71
CA LEU A 249 -14.20 -26.26 11.33
C LEU A 249 -13.48 -24.98 11.78
N TRP A 250 -12.52 -25.13 12.68
CA TRP A 250 -11.58 -24.06 12.99
C TRP A 250 -10.50 -23.97 11.92
N GLU A 251 -10.26 -22.77 11.39
CA GLU A 251 -9.17 -22.58 10.44
C GLU A 251 -7.79 -22.85 11.08
N MET A 252 -7.67 -22.72 12.40
CA MET A 252 -6.42 -22.91 13.12
C MET A 252 -6.13 -24.37 13.47
N ASP A 253 -4.91 -24.85 13.20
CA ASP A 253 -4.46 -26.17 13.70
C ASP A 253 -4.35 -26.16 15.23
N LEU A 254 -5.29 -26.83 15.90
CA LEU A 254 -5.36 -26.90 17.35
C LEU A 254 -4.23 -27.73 17.99
N ARG A 255 -3.48 -28.52 17.19
CA ARG A 255 -2.33 -29.30 17.66
C ARG A 255 -1.01 -28.54 17.57
N ARG A 256 -0.91 -27.53 16.71
CA ARG A 256 0.34 -26.82 16.44
C ARG A 256 0.23 -25.30 16.52
N ASN A 257 -0.75 -24.80 17.26
CA ASN A 257 -0.93 -23.37 17.44
C ASN A 257 -1.31 -23.00 18.89
N LEU A 258 -0.94 -21.78 19.28
CA LEU A 258 -1.36 -21.18 20.53
C LEU A 258 -2.74 -20.56 20.35
N LEU A 259 -3.60 -20.69 21.34
CA LEU A 259 -4.87 -19.97 21.38
C LEU A 259 -4.59 -18.46 21.48
N GLU A 260 -5.03 -17.70 20.47
CA GLU A 260 -4.71 -16.27 20.35
C GLU A 260 -5.55 -15.35 21.27
N HIS A 261 -6.61 -15.88 21.87
CA HIS A 261 -7.48 -15.13 22.78
C HIS A 261 -7.99 -16.03 23.92
N PRO A 262 -8.09 -15.54 25.17
CA PRO A 262 -8.58 -16.33 26.30
C PRO A 262 -9.96 -16.95 26.09
N SER A 263 -10.86 -16.24 25.39
CA SER A 263 -12.20 -16.77 25.09
C SER A 263 -12.18 -17.99 24.17
N HIS A 264 -11.14 -18.20 23.35
CA HIS A 264 -11.06 -19.38 22.49
C HIS A 264 -11.02 -20.67 23.31
N LEU A 265 -10.35 -20.66 24.47
CA LEU A 265 -10.34 -21.81 25.37
C LEU A 265 -11.74 -22.09 25.91
N GLU A 266 -12.46 -21.04 26.33
CA GLU A 266 -13.83 -21.19 26.85
C GLU A 266 -14.77 -21.74 25.77
N ILE A 267 -14.68 -21.21 24.55
CA ILE A 267 -15.49 -21.63 23.42
C ILE A 267 -15.16 -23.07 23.03
N LEU A 268 -13.87 -23.40 22.81
CA LEU A 268 -13.44 -24.75 22.46
C LEU A 268 -13.82 -25.77 23.52
N ALA A 269 -13.67 -25.43 24.80
CA ALA A 269 -14.03 -26.33 25.87
C ALA A 269 -15.53 -26.55 25.98
N ARG A 270 -16.34 -25.48 25.87
CA ARG A 270 -17.80 -25.62 25.76
C ARG A 270 -18.12 -26.55 24.59
N ASP A 271 -17.65 -26.21 23.40
CA ASP A 271 -18.05 -26.86 22.16
C ASP A 271 -17.61 -28.34 22.12
N ALA A 272 -16.36 -28.62 22.50
CA ALA A 272 -15.81 -29.98 22.49
C ALA A 272 -16.43 -30.89 23.57
N LEU A 273 -16.80 -30.34 24.74
CA LEU A 273 -17.37 -31.12 25.83
C LEU A 273 -18.88 -31.34 25.68
N PHE A 274 -19.61 -30.35 25.15
CA PHE A 274 -21.06 -30.43 24.97
C PHE A 274 -21.48 -31.04 23.62
N SER A 275 -20.65 -30.92 22.58
CA SER A 275 -20.91 -31.52 21.26
C SER A 275 -19.64 -32.23 20.74
N PRO A 276 -19.19 -33.29 21.44
CA PRO A 276 -18.04 -34.06 21.00
C PRO A 276 -18.33 -34.65 19.63
N GLY A 277 -17.43 -34.45 18.68
CA GLY A 277 -17.61 -34.92 17.31
C GLY A 277 -18.20 -33.89 16.34
N THR A 278 -18.62 -32.71 16.80
CA THR A 278 -18.99 -31.59 15.90
C THR A 278 -17.77 -30.72 15.56
N VAL A 279 -16.85 -30.53 16.50
CA VAL A 279 -15.69 -29.65 16.30
C VAL A 279 -14.56 -30.36 15.56
N GLY A 280 -13.95 -29.67 14.60
CA GLY A 280 -12.70 -30.05 13.94
C GLY A 280 -11.86 -28.83 13.57
N TRP A 281 -10.74 -29.07 12.90
CA TRP A 281 -9.82 -28.01 12.48
C TRP A 281 -9.10 -28.37 11.19
N ILE A 282 -8.55 -27.35 10.53
CA ILE A 282 -7.68 -27.49 9.35
C ILE A 282 -6.24 -27.69 9.84
N ASP A 283 -5.68 -28.86 9.57
CA ASP A 283 -4.34 -29.22 10.02
C ASP A 283 -3.22 -28.56 9.20
N THR A 284 -2.02 -28.49 9.79
CA THR A 284 -0.82 -27.96 9.14
C THR A 284 -0.51 -28.68 7.82
N GLU A 285 -0.76 -29.98 7.72
CA GLU A 285 -0.45 -30.74 6.51
C GLU A 285 -1.31 -30.27 5.32
N THR A 286 -2.60 -30.06 5.54
CA THR A 286 -3.53 -29.52 4.56
C THR A 286 -3.07 -28.14 4.10
N LYS A 287 -2.69 -27.27 5.03
CA LYS A 287 -2.15 -25.94 4.69
C LYS A 287 -0.84 -26.00 3.93
N ARG A 288 0.09 -26.88 4.33
CA ARG A 288 1.39 -27.03 3.67
C ARG A 288 1.22 -27.52 2.25
N THR A 289 0.46 -28.60 2.05
CA THR A 289 0.22 -29.18 0.71
C THR A 289 -0.50 -28.20 -0.22
N LEU A 290 -1.42 -27.37 0.31
CA LEU A 290 -2.02 -26.28 -0.47
C LEU A 290 -0.96 -25.28 -0.93
N ARG A 291 -0.09 -24.80 -0.03
CA ARG A 291 0.97 -23.86 -0.40
C ARG A 291 1.94 -24.46 -1.41
N ASP A 292 2.32 -25.71 -1.23
CA ASP A 292 3.24 -26.41 -2.14
C ASP A 292 2.61 -26.57 -3.54
N ALA A 293 1.30 -26.82 -3.62
CA ALA A 293 0.58 -26.99 -4.88
C ALA A 293 0.26 -25.66 -5.59
N SER A 294 -0.03 -24.60 -4.82
CA SER A 294 -0.50 -23.32 -5.35
C SER A 294 0.58 -22.25 -5.48
N GLY A 295 1.70 -22.38 -4.77
CA GLY A 295 2.71 -21.32 -4.64
C GLY A 295 2.30 -20.16 -3.72
N LEU A 296 1.09 -20.18 -3.15
CA LEU A 296 0.56 -19.10 -2.32
C LEU A 296 1.24 -19.07 -0.95
N ALA A 297 1.67 -17.88 -0.50
CA ALA A 297 2.26 -17.71 0.82
C ALA A 297 1.23 -17.81 1.97
N LEU A 298 0.05 -17.23 1.77
CA LEU A 298 -1.05 -17.18 2.74
C LEU A 298 -2.39 -17.47 2.04
N PRO A 299 -2.82 -18.74 1.94
CA PRO A 299 -4.12 -19.07 1.34
C PRO A 299 -5.30 -18.68 2.24
N THR A 300 -6.41 -18.22 1.67
CA THR A 300 -7.64 -17.88 2.40
C THR A 300 -8.31 -19.11 3.01
N SER A 301 -9.21 -18.91 3.99
CA SER A 301 -10.00 -20.01 4.58
C SER A 301 -10.82 -20.75 3.52
N GLY A 302 -11.30 -20.03 2.50
CA GLY A 302 -12.01 -20.60 1.35
C GLY A 302 -11.12 -21.55 0.55
N ALA A 303 -9.91 -21.11 0.19
CA ALA A 303 -8.93 -21.96 -0.50
C ALA A 303 -8.54 -23.20 0.33
N GLN A 304 -8.36 -23.03 1.64
CA GLN A 304 -8.04 -24.13 2.56
C GLN A 304 -9.15 -25.19 2.59
N VAL A 305 -10.43 -24.79 2.58
CA VAL A 305 -11.58 -25.71 2.58
C VAL A 305 -11.74 -26.40 1.23
N LEU A 306 -11.60 -25.68 0.12
CA LEU A 306 -11.67 -26.29 -1.22
C LEU A 306 -10.54 -27.30 -1.42
N TRP A 307 -9.33 -27.01 -0.93
CA TRP A 307 -8.23 -27.98 -0.94
C TRP A 307 -8.51 -29.21 -0.06
N MET A 308 -9.10 -28.99 1.12
CA MET A 308 -9.51 -30.07 2.01
C MET A 308 -10.57 -30.98 1.35
N LEU A 309 -11.55 -30.39 0.65
CA LEU A 309 -12.56 -31.12 -0.15
C LEU A 309 -11.91 -31.93 -1.27
N TYR A 310 -11.03 -31.29 -2.06
CA TYR A 310 -10.30 -31.92 -3.14
C TYR A 310 -9.55 -33.17 -2.66
N ARG A 311 -8.81 -33.06 -1.56
CA ARG A 311 -8.09 -34.21 -0.97
C ARG A 311 -9.03 -35.26 -0.40
N ALA A 312 -10.09 -34.86 0.31
CA ALA A 312 -11.05 -35.77 0.90
C ALA A 312 -11.81 -36.61 -0.15
N ARG A 313 -11.94 -36.09 -1.38
CA ARG A 313 -12.65 -36.72 -2.49
C ARG A 313 -11.74 -37.38 -3.53
N GLY A 314 -10.48 -37.65 -3.18
CA GLY A 314 -9.54 -38.35 -4.06
C GLY A 314 -9.10 -37.50 -5.25
N GLU A 315 -8.79 -36.23 -4.99
CA GLU A 315 -8.27 -35.27 -5.99
C GLU A 315 -9.32 -34.86 -7.04
N SER A 316 -10.56 -34.64 -6.60
CA SER A 316 -11.65 -34.15 -7.44
C SER A 316 -12.59 -33.21 -6.67
N LEU A 317 -13.11 -32.20 -7.37
CA LEU A 317 -14.17 -31.30 -6.89
C LEU A 317 -15.49 -31.48 -7.65
N GLU A 318 -15.69 -32.62 -8.33
CA GLU A 318 -16.93 -32.91 -9.06
C GLU A 318 -18.18 -32.77 -8.15
N GLY A 319 -19.16 -31.94 -8.50
CA GLY A 319 -20.34 -31.71 -7.66
C GLY A 319 -20.07 -30.83 -6.43
N VAL A 320 -19.01 -30.02 -6.47
CA VAL A 320 -18.78 -28.89 -5.56
C VAL A 320 -19.00 -27.59 -6.32
N ASP A 321 -19.96 -26.79 -5.87
CA ASP A 321 -20.26 -25.48 -6.43
C ASP A 321 -19.83 -24.37 -5.45
N VAL A 322 -19.33 -23.26 -5.99
CA VAL A 322 -18.81 -22.13 -5.22
C VAL A 322 -19.62 -20.87 -5.46
N TYR A 323 -19.79 -20.08 -4.41
CA TYR A 323 -20.74 -18.97 -4.36
C TYR A 323 -20.16 -17.82 -3.53
N GLY A 324 -20.10 -16.59 -4.05
CA GLY A 324 -19.68 -15.42 -3.27
C GLY A 324 -18.19 -15.40 -2.91
N PHE A 325 -17.34 -15.88 -3.82
CA PHE A 325 -15.88 -15.87 -3.69
C PHE A 325 -15.30 -14.76 -4.57
N SER A 326 -14.95 -13.61 -3.99
CA SER A 326 -14.43 -12.46 -4.77
C SER A 326 -13.19 -12.81 -5.63
N SER A 327 -12.36 -13.77 -5.21
CA SER A 327 -11.18 -14.25 -5.98
C SER A 327 -11.56 -15.13 -7.19
N ILE A 328 -12.72 -15.80 -7.13
CA ILE A 328 -13.23 -16.66 -8.21
C ILE A 328 -14.15 -15.85 -9.13
N ASP A 329 -15.02 -15.03 -8.55
CA ASP A 329 -16.10 -14.28 -9.23
C ASP A 329 -15.64 -12.92 -9.83
N ARG A 330 -14.41 -12.47 -9.55
CA ARG A 330 -13.82 -11.17 -9.98
C ARG A 330 -14.72 -9.94 -9.75
N HIS A 331 -15.52 -9.92 -8.67
CA HIS A 331 -16.27 -8.73 -8.30
C HIS A 331 -15.30 -7.59 -7.89
N PRO A 332 -15.50 -6.33 -8.34
CA PRO A 332 -14.56 -5.21 -8.11
C PRO A 332 -14.33 -4.86 -6.63
N ASP A 333 -15.20 -5.33 -5.74
CA ASP A 333 -15.06 -5.22 -4.29
C ASP A 333 -14.42 -6.49 -3.70
N HIS A 334 -13.16 -6.39 -3.29
CA HIS A 334 -12.41 -7.45 -2.59
C HIS A 334 -12.69 -7.49 -1.07
N GLY A 335 -13.82 -6.93 -0.63
CA GLY A 335 -14.22 -6.84 0.76
C GLY A 335 -15.06 -8.02 1.24
N HIS A 336 -14.99 -8.30 2.54
CA HIS A 336 -16.04 -9.05 3.22
C HIS A 336 -17.21 -8.09 3.46
N TYR A 337 -18.27 -8.20 2.65
CA TYR A 337 -19.43 -7.30 2.75
C TYR A 337 -20.12 -7.35 4.13
N PHE A 338 -19.93 -8.46 4.86
CA PHE A 338 -20.61 -8.73 6.13
C PHE A 338 -19.68 -8.73 7.36
N ASP A 339 -18.39 -8.43 7.18
CA ASP A 339 -17.40 -8.44 8.26
C ASP A 339 -16.50 -7.20 8.25
N ALA A 340 -16.24 -6.62 9.42
CA ALA A 340 -15.21 -5.59 9.63
C ALA A 340 -13.77 -6.17 9.58
N LEU A 341 -13.62 -7.41 9.09
CA LEU A 341 -12.35 -8.09 8.87
C LEU A 341 -11.72 -7.49 7.60
N GLY A 342 -10.70 -6.66 7.78
CA GLY A 342 -10.15 -5.81 6.72
C GLY A 342 -9.61 -6.52 5.47
N ASP A 343 -9.77 -5.82 4.36
CA ASP A 343 -9.06 -5.85 3.07
C ASP A 343 -8.20 -7.10 2.75
N VAL A 344 -8.87 -8.12 2.18
CA VAL A 344 -8.25 -9.36 1.67
C VAL A 344 -7.08 -9.04 0.70
N GLY A 345 -7.19 -7.93 -0.04
CA GLY A 345 -6.23 -7.50 -1.06
C GLY A 345 -4.84 -7.06 -0.54
N THR A 346 -4.68 -6.85 0.77
CA THR A 346 -3.37 -6.44 1.33
C THR A 346 -2.53 -7.59 1.89
N ARG A 347 -3.12 -8.78 2.08
CA ARG A 347 -2.48 -9.92 2.75
C ARG A 347 -2.40 -11.18 1.91
N HIS A 348 -3.25 -11.30 0.89
CA HIS A 348 -3.39 -12.50 0.06
C HIS A 348 -3.09 -12.16 -1.41
N ASP A 349 -2.48 -13.10 -2.12
CA ASP A 349 -2.37 -13.05 -3.58
C ASP A 349 -3.72 -13.48 -4.18
N VAL A 350 -4.64 -12.53 -4.28
CA VAL A 350 -6.04 -12.76 -4.69
C VAL A 350 -6.13 -13.30 -6.12
N ASP A 351 -5.27 -12.80 -7.02
CA ASP A 351 -5.25 -13.20 -8.43
C ASP A 351 -4.66 -14.60 -8.60
N GLY A 352 -3.51 -14.87 -7.97
CA GLY A 352 -2.89 -16.19 -7.95
C GLY A 352 -3.80 -17.25 -7.32
N GLU A 353 -4.47 -16.90 -6.21
CA GLU A 353 -5.43 -17.79 -5.56
C GLU A 353 -6.64 -18.06 -6.45
N GLY A 354 -7.21 -17.02 -7.07
CA GLY A 354 -8.33 -17.17 -7.98
C GLY A 354 -8.01 -18.07 -9.17
N ALA A 355 -6.83 -17.90 -9.78
CA ALA A 355 -6.38 -18.73 -10.90
C ALA A 355 -6.21 -20.20 -10.49
N PHE A 356 -5.56 -20.44 -9.35
CA PHE A 356 -5.39 -21.80 -8.82
C PHE A 356 -6.74 -22.48 -8.53
N LEU A 357 -7.66 -21.78 -7.86
CA LEU A 357 -8.97 -22.34 -7.50
C LEU A 357 -9.86 -22.60 -8.73
N ARG A 358 -9.86 -21.70 -9.73
CA ARG A 358 -10.58 -21.95 -11.00
C ARG A 358 -10.04 -23.19 -11.71
N GLY A 359 -8.72 -23.35 -11.76
CA GLY A 359 -8.09 -24.56 -12.30
C GLY A 359 -8.51 -25.82 -11.55
N LEU A 360 -8.59 -25.77 -10.22
CA LEU A 360 -9.03 -26.89 -9.37
C LEU A 360 -10.50 -27.26 -9.59
N LEU A 361 -11.36 -26.26 -9.85
CA LEU A 361 -12.78 -26.44 -10.12
C LEU A 361 -13.08 -26.83 -11.58
N GLY A 362 -12.06 -26.98 -12.43
CA GLY A 362 -12.25 -27.23 -13.86
C GLY A 362 -12.95 -26.08 -14.59
N MET A 363 -13.00 -24.90 -13.97
CA MET A 363 -13.48 -23.69 -14.60
C MET A 363 -12.41 -23.25 -15.59
N ALA A 364 -12.80 -23.06 -16.85
CA ALA A 364 -11.93 -22.34 -17.76
C ALA A 364 -11.61 -20.98 -17.11
N ASP A 365 -10.33 -20.60 -17.05
CA ASP A 365 -10.05 -19.17 -16.97
C ASP A 365 -10.86 -18.56 -18.11
N PRO A 366 -11.70 -17.54 -17.87
CA PRO A 366 -12.17 -16.73 -18.97
C PRO A 366 -10.92 -16.08 -19.54
N VAL A 367 -10.27 -16.77 -20.47
CA VAL A 367 -9.33 -16.18 -21.40
C VAL A 367 -10.24 -15.31 -22.23
N ASP A 368 -10.39 -14.07 -21.79
CA ASP A 368 -10.96 -13.04 -22.62
C ASP A 368 -9.97 -12.83 -23.78
N ARG A 369 -10.12 -13.66 -24.81
CA ARG A 369 -9.45 -13.50 -26.11
C ARG A 369 -10.06 -12.35 -26.90
N THR A 370 -11.07 -11.68 -26.35
CA THR A 370 -11.76 -10.55 -26.96
C THR A 370 -11.47 -9.22 -26.28
N GLY A 371 -10.81 -9.14 -25.13
CA GLY A 371 -10.50 -7.87 -24.45
C GLY A 371 -9.16 -7.26 -24.89
N VAL A 372 -9.10 -5.93 -25.02
CA VAL A 372 -7.82 -5.21 -25.07
C VAL A 372 -7.17 -5.25 -23.68
N THR A 373 -5.86 -5.52 -23.62
CA THR A 373 -5.06 -5.33 -22.42
C THR A 373 -4.37 -3.97 -22.51
N VAL A 374 -4.68 -3.08 -21.56
CA VAL A 374 -4.09 -1.74 -21.49
C VAL A 374 -2.94 -1.76 -20.50
N PHE A 375 -1.72 -1.54 -20.99
CA PHE A 375 -0.53 -1.41 -20.16
C PHE A 375 -0.19 0.07 -19.99
N SER A 376 -0.46 0.61 -18.80
CA SER A 376 0.03 1.91 -18.39
C SER A 376 1.44 1.77 -17.80
N CYS A 377 2.41 2.46 -18.38
CA CYS A 377 3.82 2.27 -18.04
C CYS A 377 4.53 3.57 -17.69
N ALA A 378 5.35 3.52 -16.63
CA ALA A 378 6.28 4.58 -16.26
C ALA A 378 7.63 3.95 -15.86
N TYR A 379 8.69 4.22 -16.63
CA TYR A 379 10.05 3.78 -16.31
C TYR A 379 10.69 4.62 -15.20
N ARG A 380 10.09 4.59 -14.00
CA ARG A 380 10.55 5.24 -12.78
C ARG A 380 10.11 4.47 -11.54
N ASP A 381 11.05 4.30 -10.61
CA ASP A 381 10.81 3.75 -9.27
C ASP A 381 9.68 4.48 -8.53
N TYR A 382 8.71 3.69 -8.05
CA TYR A 382 7.62 4.13 -7.18
C TYR A 382 7.72 3.42 -5.83
N ASP A 383 7.97 4.22 -4.78
CA ASP A 383 7.93 3.76 -3.39
C ASP A 383 6.64 4.30 -2.73
N PRO A 384 5.62 3.46 -2.49
CA PRO A 384 4.36 3.85 -1.84
C PRO A 384 4.60 4.47 -0.45
N ALA A 385 5.64 4.06 0.27
CA ALA A 385 5.94 4.56 1.60
C ALA A 385 6.58 5.96 1.59
N ARG A 386 7.03 6.46 0.43
CA ARG A 386 7.61 7.80 0.27
C ARG A 386 6.61 8.86 -0.20
N GLY A 387 5.36 8.48 -0.51
CA GLY A 387 4.28 9.40 -0.86
C GLY A 387 4.61 10.29 -2.08
N ARG A 388 5.34 9.77 -3.08
CA ARG A 388 5.65 10.54 -4.29
C ARG A 388 4.41 10.60 -5.19
N THR A 389 3.63 11.67 -5.05
CA THR A 389 2.44 11.95 -5.87
C THR A 389 2.76 12.69 -7.19
N GLY A 390 4.02 13.09 -7.42
CA GLY A 390 4.45 13.85 -8.60
C GLY A 390 5.34 13.09 -9.59
N GLY A 391 5.18 13.42 -10.88
CA GLY A 391 5.93 12.84 -12.01
C GLY A 391 5.32 11.55 -12.57
N PRO A 392 5.90 10.97 -13.63
CA PRO A 392 5.31 9.83 -14.37
C PRO A 392 4.81 8.68 -13.50
N ALA A 393 5.64 8.20 -12.56
CA ALA A 393 5.29 7.11 -11.66
C ALA A 393 4.25 7.49 -10.59
N GLY A 394 4.25 8.74 -10.10
CA GLY A 394 3.24 9.22 -9.15
C GLY A 394 1.86 9.25 -9.80
N VAL A 395 1.78 9.79 -11.03
CA VAL A 395 0.53 9.81 -11.80
C VAL A 395 0.06 8.40 -12.14
N LEU A 396 0.98 7.49 -12.52
CA LEU A 396 0.63 6.09 -12.77
C LEU A 396 0.09 5.39 -11.51
N ALA A 397 0.65 5.68 -10.34
CA ALA A 397 0.14 5.15 -9.07
C ALA A 397 -1.25 5.70 -8.74
N THR A 398 -1.50 6.98 -8.99
CA THR A 398 -2.84 7.58 -8.85
C THR A 398 -3.82 6.98 -9.86
N GLN A 399 -3.38 6.71 -11.09
CA GLN A 399 -4.18 6.01 -12.10
C GLN A 399 -4.56 4.60 -11.62
N ARG A 400 -3.60 3.82 -11.10
CA ARG A 400 -3.88 2.50 -10.52
C ARG A 400 -4.91 2.55 -9.40
N LEU A 401 -4.78 3.53 -8.49
CA LEU A 401 -5.72 3.72 -7.40
C LEU A 401 -7.12 4.09 -7.90
N ALA A 402 -7.21 4.98 -8.90
CA ALA A 402 -8.47 5.54 -9.37
C ALA A 402 -9.25 4.60 -10.32
N LEU A 403 -8.53 3.82 -11.14
CA LEU A 403 -9.13 3.01 -12.20
C LEU A 403 -9.30 1.54 -11.82
N GLY A 404 -8.50 1.00 -10.90
CA GLY A 404 -8.50 -0.42 -10.58
C GLY A 404 -7.81 -1.27 -11.66
N SER A 405 -8.06 -2.58 -11.68
CA SER A 405 -7.42 -3.56 -12.56
C SER A 405 -8.21 -3.91 -13.83
N GLU A 406 -9.43 -3.37 -13.98
CA GLU A 406 -10.32 -3.64 -15.10
C GLU A 406 -11.21 -2.42 -15.40
N HIS A 407 -11.50 -2.18 -16.68
CA HIS A 407 -12.48 -1.19 -17.11
C HIS A 407 -13.24 -1.69 -18.34
N ARG A 408 -14.58 -1.81 -18.24
CA ARG A 408 -15.47 -2.32 -19.30
C ARG A 408 -15.04 -3.67 -19.90
N GLY A 409 -14.56 -4.59 -19.07
CA GLY A 409 -14.06 -5.90 -19.50
C GLY A 409 -12.63 -5.89 -20.05
N HIS A 410 -11.98 -4.72 -20.15
CA HIS A 410 -10.58 -4.63 -20.56
C HIS A 410 -9.65 -4.64 -19.35
N ALA A 411 -8.62 -5.49 -19.41
CA ALA A 411 -7.64 -5.59 -18.34
C ALA A 411 -6.75 -4.35 -18.31
N LEU A 412 -6.62 -3.73 -17.13
CA LEU A 412 -5.69 -2.63 -16.88
C LEU A 412 -4.47 -3.16 -16.13
N ARG A 413 -3.27 -2.85 -16.62
CA ARG A 413 -1.99 -3.26 -16.04
C ARG A 413 -1.10 -2.04 -15.85
N TYR A 414 -0.37 -2.00 -14.73
CA TYR A 414 0.42 -0.84 -14.31
C TYR A 414 1.86 -1.26 -14.08
N VAL A 415 2.75 -0.76 -14.92
CA VAL A 415 4.16 -1.19 -14.98
C VAL A 415 5.07 -0.08 -14.46
N PHE A 416 5.84 -0.41 -13.42
CA PHE A 416 6.78 0.50 -12.75
C PHE A 416 8.20 -0.09 -12.78
N ASP A 417 9.23 0.75 -12.91
CA ASP A 417 10.63 0.32 -12.71
C ASP A 417 10.82 -0.25 -11.30
N GLU A 418 11.21 -1.52 -11.21
CA GLU A 418 11.41 -2.26 -9.96
C GLU A 418 12.85 -2.12 -9.40
N GLY A 419 13.64 -1.20 -9.94
CA GLY A 419 15.02 -0.95 -9.53
C GLY A 419 16.06 -1.68 -10.38
N ASP A 420 15.68 -2.16 -11.57
CA ASP A 420 16.54 -2.90 -12.50
C ASP A 420 17.39 -1.98 -13.41
N LYS A 421 17.12 -0.67 -13.37
CA LYS A 421 17.82 0.35 -14.16
C LYS A 421 19.34 0.29 -14.10
N GLY A 422 19.89 -0.08 -12.94
CA GLY A 422 21.33 -0.28 -12.77
C GLY A 422 21.88 -1.46 -13.57
N ALA A 423 21.14 -2.57 -13.63
CA ALA A 423 21.49 -3.78 -14.38
C ALA A 423 21.35 -3.54 -15.90
N LEU A 424 20.22 -3.00 -16.35
CA LEU A 424 20.02 -2.67 -17.78
C LEU A 424 21.11 -1.73 -18.32
N LYS A 425 21.52 -0.74 -17.53
CA LYS A 425 22.61 0.16 -17.91
C LYS A 425 23.96 -0.56 -18.05
N HIS A 426 24.21 -1.57 -17.23
CA HIS A 426 25.42 -2.39 -17.33
C HIS A 426 25.40 -3.29 -18.56
N ASP A 427 24.23 -3.79 -18.95
CA ASP A 427 24.08 -4.78 -20.02
C ASP A 427 23.97 -4.16 -21.42
N LEU A 428 23.63 -2.87 -21.52
CA LEU A 428 23.47 -2.14 -22.78
C LEU A 428 24.49 -0.99 -23.00
N PRO A 429 25.80 -1.19 -22.76
CA PRO A 429 26.79 -0.11 -22.88
C PRO A 429 26.96 0.34 -24.34
N HIS A 430 26.68 -0.55 -25.30
CA HIS A 430 26.79 -0.26 -26.73
C HIS A 430 25.65 0.63 -27.24
N LEU A 431 24.45 0.54 -26.66
CA LEU A 431 23.30 1.39 -27.03
C LEU A 431 23.32 2.75 -26.31
N THR A 432 24.03 2.84 -25.19
CA THR A 432 24.12 4.05 -24.37
C THR A 432 25.45 4.79 -24.52
N ALA A 433 26.37 4.25 -25.34
CA ALA A 433 27.68 4.84 -25.60
C ALA A 433 27.55 6.26 -26.19
N GLY A 434 28.25 7.22 -25.58
CA GLY A 434 28.22 8.62 -26.01
C GLY A 434 26.95 9.40 -25.60
N LEU A 435 26.03 8.78 -24.86
CA LEU A 435 24.82 9.41 -24.33
C LEU A 435 24.91 9.55 -22.81
N SER A 436 24.21 10.54 -22.25
CA SER A 436 24.13 10.68 -20.80
C SER A 436 22.83 11.34 -20.32
N GLY A 437 22.34 10.92 -19.14
CA GLY A 437 21.08 11.42 -18.56
C GLY A 437 19.87 11.01 -19.38
N LYS A 438 19.02 11.97 -19.79
CA LYS A 438 17.73 11.68 -20.42
C LYS A 438 17.78 10.76 -21.65
N PRO A 439 18.68 10.94 -22.64
CA PRO A 439 18.73 10.03 -23.79
C PRO A 439 19.05 8.58 -23.39
N VAL A 440 19.86 8.38 -22.33
CA VAL A 440 20.09 7.04 -21.76
C VAL A 440 18.80 6.51 -21.14
N ASP A 441 18.06 7.34 -20.39
CA ASP A 441 16.78 6.93 -19.79
C ASP A 441 15.75 6.52 -20.84
N LEU A 442 15.75 7.15 -22.03
CA LEU A 442 14.89 6.74 -23.16
C LEU A 442 15.22 5.33 -23.62
N VAL A 443 16.51 5.05 -23.86
CA VAL A 443 16.98 3.74 -24.35
C VAL A 443 16.70 2.64 -23.32
N LEU A 444 16.99 2.91 -22.05
CA LEU A 444 16.78 1.94 -20.98
C LEU A 444 15.28 1.67 -20.76
N GLY A 445 14.44 2.71 -20.79
CA GLY A 445 12.99 2.55 -20.65
C GLY A 445 12.37 1.77 -21.83
N ALA A 446 12.92 1.93 -23.04
CA ALA A 446 12.49 1.18 -24.20
C ALA A 446 12.81 -0.31 -24.07
N GLU A 447 14.02 -0.66 -23.65
CA GLU A 447 14.38 -2.06 -23.44
C GLU A 447 13.57 -2.67 -22.30
N TYR A 448 13.41 -1.94 -21.20
CA TYR A 448 12.57 -2.36 -20.08
C TYR A 448 11.16 -2.78 -20.53
N VAL A 449 10.49 -1.97 -21.35
CA VAL A 449 9.17 -2.32 -21.93
C VAL A 449 9.25 -3.53 -22.86
N ARG A 450 10.26 -3.59 -23.73
CA ARG A 450 10.43 -4.69 -24.70
C ARG A 450 10.66 -6.04 -24.04
N THR A 451 11.36 -6.05 -22.92
CA THR A 451 11.69 -7.28 -22.18
C THR A 451 10.75 -7.54 -21.01
N HIS A 452 9.74 -6.69 -20.79
CA HIS A 452 8.83 -6.86 -19.67
C HIS A 452 8.02 -8.16 -19.83
N PRO A 453 8.09 -9.11 -18.86
CA PRO A 453 7.50 -10.44 -19.03
C PRO A 453 6.01 -10.42 -19.36
N GLU A 454 5.22 -9.58 -18.67
CA GLU A 454 3.77 -9.48 -18.92
C GLU A 454 3.42 -8.91 -20.30
N ILE A 455 4.19 -7.92 -20.77
CA ILE A 455 3.96 -7.30 -22.09
C ILE A 455 4.34 -8.30 -23.18
N ALA A 456 5.50 -8.94 -23.05
CA ALA A 456 5.97 -9.95 -23.98
C ALA A 456 5.01 -11.16 -24.05
N ALA A 457 4.50 -11.62 -22.91
CA ALA A 457 3.52 -12.70 -22.84
C ALA A 457 2.21 -12.31 -23.52
N ALA A 458 1.66 -11.13 -23.22
CA ALA A 458 0.42 -10.66 -23.85
C ALA A 458 0.54 -10.58 -25.38
N ILE A 459 1.65 -10.07 -25.90
CA ILE A 459 1.93 -10.02 -27.34
C ILE A 459 2.09 -11.43 -27.92
N ALA A 460 2.85 -12.30 -27.27
CA ALA A 460 3.10 -13.68 -27.73
C ALA A 460 1.82 -14.53 -27.75
N GLU A 461 0.89 -14.27 -26.83
CA GLU A 461 -0.44 -14.89 -26.77
C GLU A 461 -1.41 -14.34 -27.82
N GLY A 462 -1.00 -13.32 -28.59
CA GLY A 462 -1.84 -12.67 -29.60
C GLY A 462 -2.93 -11.78 -29.00
N ARG A 463 -2.77 -11.31 -27.76
CA ARG A 463 -3.71 -10.35 -27.16
C ARG A 463 -3.60 -8.99 -27.82
N ARG A 464 -4.71 -8.27 -27.84
CA ARG A 464 -4.74 -6.86 -28.28
C ARG A 464 -4.15 -6.00 -27.18
N VAL A 465 -3.14 -5.21 -27.50
CA VAL A 465 -2.38 -4.41 -26.53
C VAL A 465 -2.47 -2.92 -26.87
N LEU A 466 -2.82 -2.12 -25.88
CA LEU A 466 -2.69 -0.65 -25.92
C LEU A 466 -1.68 -0.22 -24.86
N MET A 467 -0.70 0.60 -25.24
CA MET A 467 0.27 1.15 -24.30
C MET A 467 -0.09 2.59 -23.93
N VAL A 468 -0.25 2.87 -22.64
CA VAL A 468 -0.38 4.24 -22.10
C VAL A 468 0.95 4.65 -21.48
N CYS A 469 1.74 5.43 -22.20
CA CYS A 469 3.13 5.73 -21.83
C CYS A 469 3.23 7.06 -21.08
N HIS A 470 3.68 7.03 -19.82
CA HIS A 470 3.89 8.24 -19.01
C HIS A 470 5.30 8.83 -19.17
N ASP A 471 6.15 8.22 -19.98
CA ASP A 471 7.46 8.74 -20.33
C ASP A 471 7.85 8.34 -21.77
N LEU A 472 8.81 9.05 -22.34
CA LEU A 472 9.22 8.82 -23.72
C LEU A 472 9.99 7.50 -23.92
N GLY A 473 10.60 6.93 -22.87
CA GLY A 473 11.29 5.65 -22.95
C GLY A 473 10.30 4.50 -23.11
N SER A 474 9.25 4.48 -22.30
CA SER A 474 8.16 3.49 -22.45
C SER A 474 7.46 3.62 -23.81
N ALA A 475 7.27 4.84 -24.31
CA ALA A 475 6.73 5.09 -25.65
C ALA A 475 7.65 4.60 -26.78
N LEU A 476 8.99 4.75 -26.63
CA LEU A 476 9.95 4.18 -27.57
C LEU A 476 9.89 2.65 -27.59
N GLY A 477 9.73 2.01 -26.43
CA GLY A 477 9.54 0.57 -26.33
C GLY A 477 8.28 0.09 -27.06
N ALA A 478 7.15 0.78 -26.84
CA ALA A 478 5.90 0.50 -27.55
C ALA A 478 6.04 0.64 -29.08
N TRP A 479 6.68 1.71 -29.55
CA TRP A 479 6.96 1.93 -30.96
C TRP A 479 7.83 0.80 -31.55
N GLN A 480 8.87 0.36 -30.83
CA GLN A 480 9.75 -0.73 -31.27
C GLN A 480 9.07 -2.10 -31.28
N LEU A 481 8.06 -2.31 -30.45
CA LEU A 481 7.21 -3.52 -30.45
C LEU A 481 6.13 -3.47 -31.55
N GLY A 482 5.92 -2.32 -32.19
CA GLY A 482 4.87 -2.13 -33.18
C GLY A 482 3.46 -2.18 -32.58
N VAL A 483 3.32 -1.92 -31.27
CA VAL A 483 2.02 -1.87 -30.60
C VAL A 483 1.47 -0.45 -30.57
N PRO A 484 0.15 -0.25 -30.66
CA PRO A 484 -0.51 1.03 -30.48
C PRO A 484 -0.20 1.68 -29.15
N TYR A 485 0.02 3.00 -29.14
CA TYR A 485 0.35 3.72 -27.92
C TYR A 485 -0.07 5.17 -27.92
N VAL A 486 -0.35 5.66 -26.71
CA VAL A 486 -0.55 7.07 -26.39
C VAL A 486 0.52 7.56 -25.44
N ILE A 487 0.78 8.87 -25.46
CA ILE A 487 1.75 9.49 -24.57
C ILE A 487 1.01 10.41 -23.61
N VAL A 488 1.19 10.23 -22.31
CA VAL A 488 0.84 11.23 -21.29
C VAL A 488 2.12 11.97 -20.92
N TYR A 489 2.26 13.20 -21.44
CA TYR A 489 3.53 13.91 -21.43
C TYR A 489 3.71 14.82 -20.20
N HIS A 490 4.64 14.45 -19.31
CA HIS A 490 4.86 15.13 -18.02
C HIS A 490 6.06 16.10 -17.99
N GLN A 491 6.77 16.28 -19.12
CA GLN A 491 8.01 17.07 -19.15
C GLN A 491 7.74 18.59 -19.29
N GLN A 492 8.71 19.40 -18.84
CA GLN A 492 8.66 20.85 -19.01
C GLN A 492 9.26 21.26 -20.35
N GLY A 493 8.44 21.20 -21.40
CA GLY A 493 8.86 21.45 -22.77
C GLY A 493 9.48 20.21 -23.44
N SER A 494 10.23 20.43 -24.52
CA SER A 494 10.95 19.36 -25.22
C SER A 494 12.06 18.76 -24.36
N THR A 495 12.49 17.54 -24.71
CA THR A 495 13.55 16.83 -23.99
C THR A 495 14.84 17.66 -23.92
N LEU A 496 15.21 18.31 -25.03
CA LEU A 496 16.39 19.18 -25.09
C LEU A 496 16.24 20.44 -24.25
N GLN A 497 15.05 21.03 -24.20
CA GLN A 497 14.81 22.20 -23.35
C GLN A 497 14.94 21.84 -21.88
N GLU A 498 14.39 20.71 -21.42
CA GLU A 498 14.53 20.31 -20.03
C GLU A 498 15.98 19.95 -19.67
N MET A 499 16.76 19.37 -20.60
CA MET A 499 18.21 19.19 -20.37
C MET A 499 18.90 20.54 -20.14
N ARG A 500 18.55 21.58 -20.91
CA ARG A 500 19.12 22.92 -20.75
C ARG A 500 18.66 23.60 -19.46
N SER A 501 17.39 23.44 -19.05
CA SER A 501 16.85 24.08 -17.84
C SER A 501 17.52 23.57 -16.56
N ILE A 502 17.95 22.31 -16.52
CA ILE A 502 18.75 21.76 -15.41
C ILE A 502 20.25 22.09 -15.52
N GLY A 503 20.63 23.02 -16.40
CA GLY A 503 21.99 23.52 -16.56
C GLY A 503 22.93 22.62 -17.37
N ARG A 504 22.41 21.63 -18.10
CA ARG A 504 23.25 20.81 -19.00
C ARG A 504 23.41 21.45 -20.36
N THR A 505 24.58 21.25 -20.97
CA THR A 505 24.85 21.57 -22.37
C THR A 505 24.95 20.25 -23.15
N PRO A 506 23.90 19.84 -23.88
CA PRO A 506 23.92 18.60 -24.64
C PRO A 506 24.99 18.64 -25.76
N THR A 507 25.65 17.51 -26.01
CA THR A 507 26.59 17.38 -27.14
C THR A 507 25.86 17.37 -28.48
N ALA A 508 26.57 17.63 -29.59
CA ALA A 508 25.98 17.55 -30.93
C ALA A 508 25.38 16.17 -31.23
N HIS A 509 26.02 15.10 -30.75
CA HIS A 509 25.50 13.74 -30.86
C HIS A 509 24.21 13.54 -30.05
N GLU A 510 24.19 13.97 -28.79
CA GLU A 510 22.97 13.91 -27.96
C GLU A 510 21.82 14.73 -28.55
N ILE A 511 22.10 15.90 -29.14
CA ILE A 511 21.09 16.72 -29.83
C ILE A 511 20.49 15.94 -31.01
N ALA A 512 21.34 15.37 -31.87
CA ALA A 512 20.89 14.63 -33.04
C ALA A 512 20.06 13.40 -32.64
N VAL A 513 20.54 12.61 -31.68
CA VAL A 513 19.85 11.41 -31.19
C VAL A 513 18.53 11.77 -30.53
N THR A 514 18.52 12.74 -29.62
CA THR A 514 17.31 13.16 -28.89
C THR A 514 16.25 13.69 -29.85
N THR A 515 16.63 14.57 -30.78
CA THR A 515 15.71 15.14 -31.77
C THR A 515 15.09 14.03 -32.61
N ARG A 516 15.90 13.06 -33.06
CA ARG A 516 15.40 11.96 -33.88
C ARG A 516 14.48 11.01 -33.12
N LEU A 517 14.83 10.66 -31.88
CA LEU A 517 14.00 9.81 -31.03
C LEU A 517 12.67 10.50 -30.70
N GLU A 518 12.71 11.76 -30.28
CA GLU A 518 11.50 12.53 -29.97
C GLU A 518 10.60 12.65 -31.21
N GLU A 519 11.17 12.85 -32.41
CA GLU A 519 10.39 12.83 -33.66
C GLU A 519 9.70 11.47 -33.89
N LEU A 520 10.44 10.37 -33.82
CA LEU A 520 9.89 9.02 -34.03
C LEU A 520 8.77 8.68 -33.04
N ILE A 521 9.03 8.95 -31.76
CA ILE A 521 8.14 8.60 -30.66
C ILE A 521 6.86 9.44 -30.70
N CYS A 522 6.98 10.76 -30.83
CA CYS A 522 5.83 11.66 -30.77
C CYS A 522 4.97 11.61 -32.04
N THR A 523 5.56 11.36 -33.22
CA THR A 523 4.78 11.21 -34.46
C THR A 523 4.16 9.83 -34.61
N GLY A 524 4.77 8.80 -34.02
CA GLY A 524 4.22 7.44 -34.01
C GLY A 524 3.03 7.24 -33.07
N ALA A 525 2.91 8.06 -32.02
CA ALA A 525 1.83 7.96 -31.04
C ALA A 525 0.45 8.21 -31.70
N GLU A 526 -0.58 7.47 -31.29
CA GLU A 526 -1.96 7.71 -31.70
C GLU A 526 -2.40 9.11 -31.29
N ARG A 527 -2.08 9.46 -30.04
CA ARG A 527 -2.35 10.77 -29.48
C ARG A 527 -1.42 11.11 -28.32
N MET A 528 -1.14 12.40 -28.16
CA MET A 528 -0.32 12.95 -27.08
C MET A 528 -1.18 13.83 -26.17
N TYR A 529 -1.27 13.43 -24.90
CA TYR A 529 -2.00 14.08 -23.83
C TYR A 529 -1.06 14.86 -22.92
N PHE A 530 -1.57 15.93 -22.33
CA PHE A 530 -0.82 16.81 -21.45
C PHE A 530 -1.59 17.04 -20.15
N PRO A 531 -0.91 17.29 -19.02
CA PRO A 531 -1.56 17.59 -17.75
C PRO A 531 -2.25 18.95 -17.73
N SER A 532 -2.00 19.80 -18.74
CA SER A 532 -2.61 21.11 -18.91
C SER A 532 -2.36 21.62 -20.34
N ARG A 533 -3.17 22.56 -20.82
CA ARG A 533 -2.93 23.27 -22.08
C ARG A 533 -1.64 24.09 -22.02
N GLY A 534 -1.29 24.62 -20.85
CA GLY A 534 -0.01 25.29 -20.62
C GLY A 534 1.20 24.37 -20.82
N ALA A 535 1.11 23.11 -20.40
CA ALA A 535 2.16 22.11 -20.62
C ALA A 535 2.32 21.79 -22.12
N ARG A 536 1.20 21.70 -22.86
CA ARG A 536 1.21 21.55 -24.32
C ARG A 536 1.87 22.73 -25.01
N ALA A 537 1.48 23.95 -24.67
CA ALA A 537 2.07 25.17 -25.24
C ALA A 537 3.58 25.27 -24.96
N ALA A 538 4.02 24.86 -23.76
CA ALA A 538 5.44 24.81 -23.43
C ALA A 538 6.21 23.79 -24.31
N PHE A 539 5.62 22.64 -24.61
CA PHE A 539 6.19 21.68 -25.56
C PHE A 539 6.25 22.27 -26.97
N GLU A 540 5.13 22.78 -27.50
CA GLU A 540 5.06 23.37 -28.85
C GLU A 540 6.07 24.51 -29.05
N ALA A 541 6.28 25.34 -28.03
CA ALA A 541 7.21 26.47 -28.08
C ALA A 541 8.69 26.05 -28.05
N THR A 542 9.01 24.84 -27.61
CA THR A 542 10.39 24.40 -27.32
C THR A 542 10.82 23.17 -28.09
N ALA A 543 9.89 22.45 -28.72
CA ALA A 543 10.15 21.37 -29.66
C ALA A 543 10.59 21.94 -31.02
N ASP A 544 11.14 21.06 -31.86
CA ASP A 544 11.38 21.40 -33.27
C ASP A 544 10.04 21.74 -33.94
N PRO A 545 9.91 22.88 -34.65
CA PRO A 545 8.64 23.29 -35.26
C PRO A 545 8.07 22.28 -36.27
N ALA A 546 8.94 21.57 -37.01
CA ALA A 546 8.50 20.55 -37.94
C ALA A 546 8.02 19.28 -37.23
N LEU A 547 8.55 18.99 -36.04
CA LEU A 547 8.00 17.97 -35.16
C LEU A 547 6.64 18.41 -34.60
N ALA A 548 6.57 19.58 -33.97
CA ALA A 548 5.35 20.08 -33.34
C ALA A 548 4.15 20.06 -34.32
N ALA A 549 4.36 20.42 -35.59
CA ALA A 549 3.33 20.39 -36.62
C ALA A 549 2.80 18.99 -36.98
N LYS A 550 3.56 17.91 -36.69
CA LYS A 550 3.21 16.52 -37.02
C LYS A 550 2.57 15.76 -35.85
N VAL A 551 2.69 16.26 -34.62
CA VAL A 551 2.19 15.57 -33.44
C VAL A 551 0.66 15.60 -33.41
N ARG A 552 0.06 14.45 -33.10
CA ARG A 552 -1.39 14.32 -32.88
C ARG A 552 -1.72 14.68 -31.44
N TYR A 553 -2.00 15.95 -31.17
CA TYR A 553 -2.36 16.41 -29.83
C TYR A 553 -3.78 16.02 -29.44
N ALA A 554 -3.99 15.74 -28.16
CA ALA A 554 -5.33 15.75 -27.58
C ALA A 554 -5.84 17.18 -27.38
N ASP A 555 -7.15 17.36 -27.52
CA ASP A 555 -7.82 18.63 -27.26
C ASP A 555 -8.04 18.88 -25.76
N GLU A 556 -8.36 17.80 -25.03
CA GLU A 556 -8.62 17.85 -23.59
C GLU A 556 -7.38 17.49 -22.76
N PRO A 557 -7.05 18.28 -21.73
CA PRO A 557 -5.98 17.96 -20.81
C PRO A 557 -6.37 16.82 -19.85
N LEU A 558 -5.38 16.00 -19.49
CA LEU A 558 -5.49 15.02 -18.43
C LEU A 558 -4.93 15.61 -17.13
N TYR A 559 -5.69 16.51 -16.51
CA TYR A 559 -5.29 17.17 -15.27
C TYR A 559 -4.82 16.16 -14.21
N ASN A 560 -3.75 16.50 -13.50
CA ASN A 560 -3.33 15.73 -12.34
C ASN A 560 -4.33 15.91 -11.18
N THR A 561 -4.31 14.98 -10.23
CA THR A 561 -5.10 15.05 -8.99
C THR A 561 -4.24 14.66 -7.77
N LEU A 562 -4.85 14.69 -6.58
CA LEU A 562 -4.28 14.27 -5.30
C LEU A 562 -4.88 12.92 -4.89
N SER A 563 -4.11 12.06 -4.24
CA SER A 563 -4.58 10.72 -3.86
C SER A 563 -5.37 10.73 -2.55
N ALA A 564 -6.28 9.76 -2.36
CA ALA A 564 -7.00 9.58 -1.09
C ALA A 564 -6.08 9.12 0.06
N VAL A 565 -4.87 8.61 -0.25
CA VAL A 565 -3.85 8.27 0.76
C VAL A 565 -3.28 9.53 1.43
N ASP A 566 -3.54 10.71 0.85
CA ASP A 566 -3.16 12.01 1.40
C ASP A 566 -4.15 12.53 2.47
N HIS A 567 -5.03 11.66 3.01
CA HIS A 567 -5.92 11.99 4.13
C HIS A 567 -5.24 11.68 5.48
N GLN A 568 -4.93 12.71 6.27
CA GLN A 568 -4.56 12.56 7.68
C GLN A 568 -5.79 12.59 8.57
N ASN A 569 -5.70 11.91 9.71
CA ASN A 569 -6.66 12.00 10.79
C ASN A 569 -6.56 13.39 11.43
N PRO A 570 -7.65 14.18 11.56
CA PRO A 570 -7.63 15.54 12.13
C PRO A 570 -6.94 15.66 13.51
N ALA A 571 -6.89 14.55 14.27
CA ALA A 571 -6.19 14.48 15.55
C ALA A 571 -4.65 14.60 15.44
N ASP A 572 -4.04 14.21 14.31
CA ASP A 572 -2.59 14.29 14.08
C ASP A 572 -2.15 15.70 13.64
N ASP A 573 -3.02 16.44 12.92
CA ASP A 573 -2.75 17.81 12.47
C ASP A 573 -2.48 18.76 13.63
N GLY A 574 -3.33 18.72 14.67
CA GLY A 574 -3.19 19.56 15.86
C GLY A 574 -1.87 19.31 16.62
N ARG A 575 -1.39 18.06 16.61
CA ARG A 575 -0.11 17.70 17.21
C ARG A 575 1.08 18.15 16.35
N LEU A 576 1.00 17.93 15.03
CA LEU A 576 2.04 18.31 14.09
C LEU A 576 2.22 19.83 14.03
N ILE A 577 1.12 20.59 13.99
CA ILE A 577 1.21 22.04 14.00
C ILE A 577 1.81 22.54 15.32
N ALA A 578 1.45 21.97 16.47
CA ALA A 578 2.07 22.34 17.76
C ALA A 578 3.59 22.06 17.81
N GLU A 579 4.06 20.99 17.17
CA GLU A 579 5.50 20.73 17.00
C GLU A 579 6.15 21.79 16.09
N LEU A 580 5.52 22.09 14.96
CA LEU A 580 6.02 23.04 13.97
C LEU A 580 6.03 24.47 14.50
N THR A 581 5.01 24.88 15.26
CA THR A 581 4.94 26.16 15.96
C THR A 581 6.15 26.37 16.85
N LYS A 582 6.55 25.35 17.63
CA LYS A 582 7.76 25.43 18.47
C LYS A 582 9.05 25.45 17.65
N LYS A 583 9.11 24.65 16.59
CA LYS A 583 10.33 24.45 15.79
C LYS A 583 10.63 25.61 14.85
N LEU A 584 9.59 26.21 14.29
CA LEU A 584 9.64 27.30 13.33
C LEU A 584 9.29 28.64 13.98
N ASP A 585 9.03 28.68 15.28
CA ASP A 585 8.64 29.90 16.00
C ASP A 585 7.44 30.59 15.31
N LEU A 586 6.36 29.82 15.09
CA LEU A 586 5.15 30.36 14.47
C LEU A 586 4.35 31.15 15.52
N PRO A 587 3.86 32.35 15.19
CA PRO A 587 3.00 33.11 16.08
C PRO A 587 1.65 32.42 16.28
N GLU A 588 0.97 32.74 17.38
CA GLU A 588 -0.44 32.39 17.53
C GLU A 588 -1.28 33.09 16.45
N LYS A 589 -2.24 32.36 15.89
CA LYS A 589 -3.08 32.87 14.80
C LYS A 589 -4.13 33.82 15.41
N ALA A 590 -3.99 35.10 15.12
CA ALA A 590 -4.87 36.17 15.56
C ALA A 590 -5.54 36.84 14.36
N ASP A 591 -6.65 37.54 14.58
CA ASP A 591 -7.46 38.16 13.52
C ASP A 591 -6.71 39.24 12.70
N ASP A 592 -5.59 39.75 13.20
CA ASP A 592 -4.74 40.76 12.56
C ASP A 592 -3.54 40.17 11.78
N LEU A 593 -3.37 38.85 11.81
CA LEU A 593 -2.27 38.13 11.18
C LEU A 593 -2.73 37.38 9.92
N ASP A 594 -2.15 37.73 8.77
CA ASP A 594 -2.32 36.98 7.53
C ASP A 594 -1.10 36.08 7.27
N VAL A 595 -1.36 34.80 7.02
CA VAL A 595 -0.32 33.81 6.80
C VAL A 595 -0.29 33.37 5.34
N PHE A 596 0.79 33.70 4.64
CA PHE A 596 1.06 33.30 3.26
C PHE A 596 2.00 32.09 3.24
N MET A 597 1.74 31.14 2.34
CA MET A 597 2.57 29.96 2.17
C MET A 597 2.99 29.73 0.72
N SER A 598 4.24 29.32 0.53
CA SER A 598 4.78 28.92 -0.76
C SER A 598 5.44 27.54 -0.63
N VAL A 599 5.16 26.65 -1.57
CA VAL A 599 5.77 25.31 -1.64
C VAL A 599 6.43 25.15 -3.00
N GLY A 600 7.76 25.15 -3.02
CA GLY A 600 8.56 25.04 -4.23
C GLY A 600 10.05 25.07 -3.92
N ASP A 601 10.84 24.30 -4.68
CA ASP A 601 12.30 24.32 -4.54
C ASP A 601 12.86 25.72 -4.87
N TRP A 602 13.92 26.14 -4.17
CA TRP A 602 14.56 27.44 -4.39
C TRP A 602 15.39 27.39 -5.67
N ASN A 603 14.78 27.78 -6.79
CA ASN A 603 15.39 27.92 -8.11
C ASN A 603 14.78 29.11 -8.87
N GLY A 604 15.24 29.37 -10.10
CA GLY A 604 14.74 30.47 -10.93
C GLY A 604 13.27 30.33 -11.33
N ASP A 605 12.84 29.11 -11.65
CA ASP A 605 11.53 28.82 -12.23
C ASP A 605 10.39 29.00 -11.23
N LYS A 606 10.61 28.60 -9.96
CA LYS A 606 9.61 28.69 -8.89
C LYS A 606 9.31 30.11 -8.42
N GLY A 607 10.18 31.07 -8.73
CA GLY A 607 9.89 32.50 -8.56
C GLY A 607 9.66 32.95 -7.11
N LEU A 608 10.13 32.18 -6.11
CA LEU A 608 10.00 32.54 -4.69
C LEU A 608 10.66 33.88 -4.36
N ASP A 609 11.66 34.29 -5.13
CA ASP A 609 12.35 35.58 -5.00
C ASP A 609 11.48 36.79 -5.36
N ARG A 610 10.35 36.60 -6.05
CA ARG A 610 9.42 37.68 -6.46
C ARG A 610 8.33 37.94 -5.40
N VAL A 611 7.98 36.93 -4.62
CA VAL A 611 6.90 37.00 -3.60
C VAL A 611 7.09 38.14 -2.58
N PRO A 612 8.31 38.45 -2.08
CA PRO A 612 8.49 39.53 -1.10
C PRO A 612 8.03 40.91 -1.56
N ALA A 613 8.12 41.21 -2.85
CA ALA A 613 7.68 42.50 -3.40
C ALA A 613 6.16 42.67 -3.27
N LEU A 614 5.40 41.61 -3.61
CA LEU A 614 3.95 41.56 -3.40
C LEU A 614 3.57 41.72 -1.93
N LEU A 615 4.20 40.95 -1.05
CA LEU A 615 3.88 41.00 0.39
C LEU A 615 4.22 42.35 1.01
N SER A 616 5.27 43.03 0.55
CA SER A 616 5.61 44.38 1.00
C SER A 616 4.53 45.39 0.62
N ALA A 617 4.05 45.34 -0.63
CA ALA A 617 2.95 46.19 -1.10
C ALA A 617 1.65 45.90 -0.33
N TYR A 618 1.37 44.63 -0.03
CA TYR A 618 0.22 44.23 0.78
C TYR A 618 0.28 44.78 2.22
N VAL A 619 1.44 44.71 2.88
CA VAL A 619 1.63 45.29 4.23
C VAL A 619 1.47 46.81 4.20
N GLU A 620 2.09 47.50 3.24
CA GLU A 620 1.97 48.95 3.10
C GLU A 620 0.51 49.38 2.91
N ARG A 621 -0.26 48.60 2.16
CA ARG A 621 -1.67 48.88 1.88
C ARG A 621 -2.59 48.64 3.07
N THR A 622 -2.38 47.53 3.79
CA THR A 622 -3.33 47.04 4.79
C THR A 622 -2.96 47.39 6.22
N GLY A 623 -1.67 47.62 6.49
CA GLY A 623 -1.12 47.73 7.84
C GLY A 623 -1.21 46.45 8.68
N ARG A 624 -1.63 45.32 8.08
CA ARG A 624 -1.82 44.04 8.77
C ARG A 624 -0.48 43.36 9.03
N ARG A 625 -0.44 42.51 10.06
CA ARG A 625 0.72 41.66 10.29
C ARG A 625 0.73 40.54 9.25
N VAL A 626 1.91 40.30 8.66
CA VAL A 626 2.09 39.23 7.67
C VAL A 626 3.17 38.27 8.12
N LEU A 627 2.88 36.98 7.94
CA LEU A 627 3.86 35.89 8.03
C LEU A 627 3.94 35.16 6.70
N TRP A 628 5.14 35.04 6.14
CA TRP A 628 5.39 34.22 4.96
C TRP A 628 6.18 32.94 5.29
N ILE A 629 5.63 31.79 4.95
CA ILE A 629 6.26 30.48 5.14
C ILE A 629 6.62 29.91 3.76
N ALA A 630 7.91 29.78 3.47
CA ALA A 630 8.39 29.26 2.19
C ALA A 630 9.17 27.97 2.38
N VAL A 631 8.72 26.88 1.73
CA VAL A 631 9.27 25.53 1.91
C VAL A 631 9.75 24.95 0.58
N GLY A 632 11.02 24.52 0.54
CA GLY A 632 11.57 23.74 -0.58
C GLY A 632 13.06 23.48 -0.45
N SER A 633 13.61 22.58 -1.24
CA SER A 633 15.06 22.35 -1.26
C SER A 633 15.82 23.55 -1.80
N ALA A 634 16.93 23.90 -1.17
CA ALA A 634 17.86 24.92 -1.66
C ALA A 634 18.69 24.41 -2.86
N ILE A 635 18.03 24.16 -4.00
CA ILE A 635 18.68 23.68 -5.24
C ILE A 635 19.65 24.72 -5.82
N ASP A 636 19.29 26.00 -5.71
CA ASP A 636 20.18 27.15 -5.92
C ASP A 636 20.53 27.77 -4.54
N PRO A 637 21.67 27.38 -3.92
CA PRO A 637 22.06 27.87 -2.60
C PRO A 637 22.28 29.39 -2.57
N ALA A 638 22.76 29.98 -3.66
CA ALA A 638 23.04 31.41 -3.72
C ALA A 638 21.74 32.22 -3.62
N ARG A 639 20.70 31.78 -4.36
CA ARG A 639 19.36 32.38 -4.28
C ARG A 639 18.73 32.21 -2.90
N PHE A 640 18.88 31.03 -2.27
CA PHE A 640 18.35 30.81 -0.91
C PHE A 640 19.03 31.72 0.13
N VAL A 641 20.36 31.85 0.08
CA VAL A 641 21.12 32.73 0.98
C VAL A 641 20.75 34.20 0.76
N ALA A 642 20.63 34.65 -0.48
CA ALA A 642 20.20 36.00 -0.80
C ALA A 642 18.81 36.31 -0.22
N ALA A 643 17.86 35.36 -0.31
CA ALA A 643 16.54 35.50 0.30
C ALA A 643 16.62 35.59 1.83
N GLN A 644 17.47 34.80 2.49
CA GLN A 644 17.67 34.87 3.94
C GLN A 644 18.25 36.22 4.38
N GLU A 645 19.21 36.78 3.64
CA GLU A 645 19.77 38.09 3.94
C GLU A 645 18.75 39.21 3.74
N ALA A 646 18.02 39.19 2.62
CA ALA A 646 16.96 40.15 2.32
C ALA A 646 15.83 40.10 3.36
N SER A 647 15.52 38.91 3.89
CA SER A 647 14.43 38.71 4.85
C SER A 647 14.52 39.53 6.13
N ARG A 648 15.73 39.99 6.50
CA ARG A 648 15.96 40.82 7.69
C ARG A 648 15.44 42.25 7.54
N ARG A 649 15.13 42.68 6.32
CA ARG A 649 14.69 44.04 5.99
C ARG A 649 13.25 44.11 5.48
N TRP A 650 12.58 42.96 5.31
CA TRP A 650 11.20 42.94 4.86
C TRP A 650 10.27 43.53 5.94
N PRO A 651 9.18 44.21 5.55
CA PRO A 651 8.22 44.78 6.51
C PRO A 651 7.30 43.72 7.14
N PHE A 652 7.59 42.42 6.94
CA PHE A 652 6.80 41.28 7.42
C PHE A 652 7.70 40.17 7.95
N ALA A 653 7.13 39.27 8.75
CA ALA A 653 7.85 38.10 9.27
C ALA A 653 7.95 37.00 8.20
N SER A 654 9.07 36.27 8.17
CA SER A 654 9.22 35.13 7.27
C SER A 654 9.86 33.90 7.93
N ARG A 655 9.55 32.72 7.40
CA ARG A 655 10.15 31.43 7.76
C ARG A 655 10.57 30.71 6.48
N LEU A 656 11.85 30.86 6.14
CA LEU A 656 12.44 30.29 4.93
C LEU A 656 13.08 28.94 5.22
N ILE A 657 12.58 27.88 4.60
CA ILE A 657 13.00 26.50 4.84
C ILE A 657 13.64 25.96 3.56
N GLY A 658 14.97 25.78 3.60
CA GLY A 658 15.80 25.32 2.47
C GLY A 658 15.94 23.80 2.34
N ARG A 659 14.99 23.04 2.91
CA ARG A 659 14.94 21.58 2.84
C ARG A 659 13.52 21.10 2.61
N ARG A 660 13.37 19.98 1.90
CA ARG A 660 12.07 19.30 1.80
C ARG A 660 11.56 18.88 3.18
N MET A 661 10.24 18.98 3.33
CA MET A 661 9.50 18.48 4.47
C MET A 661 8.72 17.23 4.06
N THR A 662 8.35 16.43 5.05
CA THR A 662 7.42 15.32 4.86
C THR A 662 6.04 15.88 4.51
N HIS A 663 5.25 15.12 3.74
CA HIS A 663 3.97 15.59 3.20
C HIS A 663 2.96 15.97 4.30
N ASP A 664 2.87 15.17 5.36
CA ASP A 664 2.10 15.46 6.58
C ASP A 664 2.37 16.85 7.17
N ARG A 665 3.65 17.22 7.30
CA ARG A 665 4.05 18.52 7.84
C ARG A 665 3.76 19.67 6.88
N LEU A 666 3.81 19.43 5.56
CA LEU A 666 3.40 20.42 4.57
C LEU A 666 1.90 20.69 4.68
N LEU A 667 1.08 19.64 4.75
CA LEU A 667 -0.38 19.77 4.93
C LEU A 667 -0.73 20.49 6.24
N ALA A 668 -0.04 20.20 7.35
CA ALA A 668 -0.25 20.90 8.61
C ALA A 668 0.07 22.41 8.51
N LEU A 669 1.16 22.79 7.84
CA LEU A 669 1.49 24.21 7.59
C LEU A 669 0.48 24.87 6.66
N LEU A 670 0.01 24.14 5.65
CA LEU A 670 -1.00 24.63 4.72
C LEU A 670 -2.32 24.87 5.47
N GLY A 671 -2.71 23.95 6.36
CA GLY A 671 -3.83 24.11 7.28
C GLY A 671 -3.73 25.39 8.12
N TYR A 672 -2.54 25.71 8.64
CA TYR A 672 -2.26 26.95 9.38
C TYR A 672 -2.27 28.22 8.52
N SER A 673 -1.95 28.12 7.22
CA SER A 673 -1.93 29.26 6.29
C SER A 673 -3.33 29.72 5.85
N ASP A 674 -3.41 30.95 5.32
CA ASP A 674 -4.63 31.55 4.77
C ASP A 674 -4.59 31.58 3.24
N ILE A 675 -3.42 31.92 2.69
CA ILE A 675 -3.21 32.14 1.26
C ILE A 675 -2.00 31.33 0.81
N TYR A 676 -2.16 30.59 -0.27
CA TYR A 676 -1.06 30.00 -1.03
C TYR A 676 -0.62 30.96 -2.13
N VAL A 677 0.68 31.25 -2.21
CA VAL A 677 1.25 32.21 -3.14
C VAL A 677 2.46 31.64 -3.88
N MET A 678 2.44 31.70 -5.21
CA MET A 678 3.57 31.30 -6.06
C MET A 678 3.68 32.19 -7.31
N MET A 679 4.76 32.96 -7.40
CA MET A 679 5.04 33.85 -8.52
C MET A 679 5.97 33.21 -9.58
N HIS A 680 5.56 32.05 -10.09
CA HIS A 680 6.32 31.27 -11.07
C HIS A 680 6.81 32.08 -12.28
N ARG A 681 8.00 31.74 -12.77
CA ARG A 681 8.49 32.11 -14.12
C ARG A 681 8.24 30.99 -15.14
N SER A 682 8.20 29.75 -14.66
CA SER A 682 7.79 28.59 -15.43
C SER A 682 6.93 27.68 -14.56
N SER A 683 5.80 27.23 -15.10
CA SER A 683 4.86 26.28 -14.49
C SER A 683 4.26 25.44 -15.61
N ILE A 684 3.99 24.16 -15.37
CA ILE A 684 3.21 23.33 -16.30
C ILE A 684 1.87 22.98 -15.67
N PHE A 685 1.85 22.41 -14.47
CA PHE A 685 0.66 22.19 -13.64
C PHE A 685 1.12 21.72 -12.26
N ASP A 686 1.07 22.59 -11.24
CA ASP A 686 1.72 22.33 -9.95
C ASP A 686 0.77 21.67 -8.94
N LEU A 687 1.14 20.48 -8.44
CA LEU A 687 0.34 19.73 -7.46
C LEU A 687 0.10 20.50 -6.15
N ALA A 688 1.08 21.30 -5.70
CA ALA A 688 0.94 22.11 -4.48
C ALA A 688 -0.18 23.15 -4.60
N THR A 689 -0.52 23.58 -5.82
CA THR A 689 -1.68 24.43 -6.08
C THR A 689 -2.97 23.66 -5.78
N LEU A 690 -3.09 22.42 -6.25
CA LEU A 690 -4.24 21.57 -5.94
C LEU A 690 -4.34 21.26 -4.44
N GLU A 691 -3.21 21.05 -3.76
CA GLU A 691 -3.17 20.83 -2.30
C GLU A 691 -3.77 22.05 -1.58
N ALA A 692 -3.38 23.26 -2.00
CA ALA A 692 -3.92 24.51 -1.48
C ALA A 692 -5.41 24.67 -1.77
N MET A 693 -5.87 24.32 -2.97
CA MET A 693 -7.30 24.34 -3.31
C MET A 693 -8.08 23.37 -2.43
N ARG A 694 -7.66 22.10 -2.33
CA ARG A 694 -8.31 21.10 -1.47
C ARG A 694 -8.36 21.55 0.00
N ALA A 695 -7.27 22.16 0.48
CA ALA A 695 -7.20 22.72 1.83
C ALA A 695 -8.06 23.98 2.03
N GLY A 696 -8.66 24.52 0.96
CA GLY A 696 -9.51 25.72 0.98
C GLY A 696 -8.72 26.99 1.27
N LYS A 697 -7.61 27.20 0.55
CA LYS A 697 -6.76 28.39 0.68
C LYS A 697 -7.01 29.37 -0.45
N GLY A 698 -6.88 30.66 -0.18
CA GLY A 698 -6.82 31.67 -1.24
C GLY A 698 -5.62 31.41 -2.14
N LEU A 699 -5.75 31.64 -3.44
CA LEU A 699 -4.70 31.36 -4.42
C LEU A 699 -4.17 32.65 -5.06
N VAL A 700 -2.87 32.88 -4.95
CA VAL A 700 -2.18 33.96 -5.67
C VAL A 700 -1.10 33.35 -6.57
N LEU A 701 -1.29 33.46 -7.89
CA LEU A 701 -0.43 32.80 -8.87
C LEU A 701 0.03 33.78 -9.95
N THR A 702 1.09 33.44 -10.69
CA THR A 702 1.37 34.09 -11.98
C THR A 702 0.54 33.46 -13.10
N PRO A 703 0.06 34.25 -14.09
CA PRO A 703 -0.78 33.75 -15.19
C PRO A 703 0.06 33.07 -16.29
N ILE A 704 0.81 32.04 -15.92
CA ILE A 704 1.69 31.30 -16.84
C ILE A 704 1.45 29.80 -16.77
N GLY A 705 1.79 29.09 -17.85
CA GLY A 705 1.67 27.64 -17.86
C GLY A 705 0.24 27.18 -17.66
N GLY A 706 0.05 26.15 -16.83
CA GLY A 706 -1.27 25.66 -16.45
C GLY A 706 -1.93 26.40 -15.27
N ASN A 707 -1.31 27.47 -14.73
CA ASN A 707 -1.93 28.23 -13.65
C ASN A 707 -3.27 28.90 -14.05
N PRO A 708 -3.45 29.42 -15.27
CA PRO A 708 -4.76 29.93 -15.72
C PRO A 708 -5.87 28.87 -15.73
N GLU A 709 -5.53 27.59 -15.81
CA GLU A 709 -6.52 26.51 -15.93
C GLU A 709 -7.13 26.10 -14.58
N VAL A 710 -6.56 26.55 -13.46
CA VAL A 710 -7.17 26.36 -12.13
C VAL A 710 -8.10 27.51 -11.73
N ASP A 711 -8.20 28.55 -12.56
CA ASP A 711 -9.13 29.66 -12.38
C ASP A 711 -10.41 29.41 -13.19
N LEU A 712 -11.39 28.76 -12.56
CA LEU A 712 -12.64 28.34 -13.19
C LEU A 712 -13.85 29.15 -12.67
N GLU A 713 -13.70 29.82 -11.51
CA GLU A 713 -14.76 30.59 -10.87
C GLU A 713 -14.25 31.97 -10.36
N ASP A 714 -13.28 32.59 -11.06
CA ASP A 714 -12.58 33.79 -10.57
C ASP A 714 -12.02 33.57 -9.15
N ASN A 715 -11.48 32.36 -8.97
CA ASN A 715 -11.02 31.81 -7.71
C ASN A 715 -9.52 32.04 -7.49
N VAL A 716 -8.80 32.58 -8.47
CA VAL A 716 -7.38 32.90 -8.39
C VAL A 716 -7.14 34.40 -8.51
N GLU A 717 -6.20 34.93 -7.75
CA GLU A 717 -5.65 36.25 -7.98
C GLU A 717 -4.35 36.14 -8.78
N PHE A 718 -4.35 36.69 -10.00
CA PHE A 718 -3.16 36.66 -10.85
C PHE A 718 -2.27 37.89 -10.62
N VAL A 719 -0.97 37.64 -10.43
CA VAL A 719 0.03 38.68 -10.20
C VAL A 719 1.18 38.57 -11.21
N THR A 720 1.62 39.72 -11.70
CA THR A 720 2.84 39.90 -12.50
C THR A 720 3.73 40.94 -11.82
N ASP A 721 4.97 41.10 -12.26
CA ASP A 721 5.86 42.12 -11.65
C ASP A 721 5.31 43.55 -11.84
N ASP A 722 4.55 43.79 -12.92
CA ASP A 722 3.95 45.09 -13.24
C ASP A 722 2.61 45.34 -12.52
N SER A 723 1.95 44.29 -12.01
CA SER A 723 0.62 44.37 -11.39
C SER A 723 0.63 44.20 -9.86
N ILE A 724 1.81 44.28 -9.22
CA ILE A 724 1.98 44.04 -7.78
C ILE A 724 1.04 44.89 -6.92
N ALA A 725 0.96 46.19 -7.18
CA ALA A 725 0.15 47.11 -6.36
C ALA A 725 -1.36 46.84 -6.50
N GLU A 726 -1.81 46.51 -7.71
CA GLU A 726 -3.20 46.17 -8.01
C GLU A 726 -3.57 44.83 -7.37
N ALA A 727 -2.73 43.81 -7.52
CA ALA A 727 -2.91 42.51 -6.88
C ALA A 727 -2.93 42.63 -5.35
N ALA A 728 -2.04 43.43 -4.75
CA ALA A 728 -2.07 43.68 -3.31
C ALA A 728 -3.41 44.30 -2.84
N ALA A 729 -3.99 45.21 -3.62
CA ALA A 729 -5.29 45.80 -3.33
C ALA A 729 -6.44 44.79 -3.50
N ALA A 730 -6.40 43.98 -4.55
CA ALA A 730 -7.39 42.93 -4.81
C ALA A 730 -7.37 41.87 -3.70
N ILE A 731 -6.18 41.39 -3.32
CA ILE A 731 -6.00 40.48 -2.18
C ILE A 731 -6.59 41.14 -0.94
N ALA A 732 -6.27 42.38 -0.62
CA ALA A 732 -6.81 43.06 0.57
C ALA A 732 -8.34 43.12 0.62
N GLY A 733 -9.03 43.18 -0.53
CA GLY A 733 -10.48 43.26 -0.61
C GLY A 733 -11.24 41.92 -0.50
N ARG A 734 -10.56 40.77 -0.66
CA ARG A 734 -11.22 39.44 -0.65
C ARG A 734 -11.51 38.95 0.78
N ASP A 735 -12.70 38.40 1.01
CA ASP A 735 -12.96 37.58 2.20
C ASP A 735 -12.18 36.27 2.12
N ARG A 736 -11.38 35.96 3.15
CA ARG A 736 -10.46 34.82 3.12
C ARG A 736 -11.18 33.48 3.16
N THR A 737 -12.25 33.40 3.95
CA THR A 737 -13.00 32.18 4.15
C THR A 737 -13.80 31.85 2.89
N GLU A 738 -14.51 32.83 2.33
CA GLU A 738 -15.25 32.63 1.08
C GLU A 738 -14.31 32.30 -0.09
N TRP A 739 -13.18 33.00 -0.19
CA TRP A 739 -12.20 32.76 -1.25
C TRP A 739 -11.56 31.37 -1.14
N GLY A 740 -11.26 30.92 0.07
CA GLY A 740 -10.77 29.57 0.34
C GLY A 740 -11.80 28.49 0.00
N GLU A 741 -13.05 28.67 0.42
CA GLU A 741 -14.13 27.71 0.15
C GLU A 741 -14.43 27.59 -1.35
N ARG A 742 -14.37 28.72 -2.07
CA ARG A 742 -14.47 28.72 -3.53
C ARG A 742 -13.39 27.84 -4.17
N ASN A 743 -12.14 27.97 -3.73
CA ASN A 743 -11.04 27.13 -4.24
C ASN A 743 -11.24 25.64 -3.92
N ARG A 744 -11.75 25.30 -2.74
CA ARG A 744 -12.08 23.90 -2.38
C ARG A 744 -13.14 23.33 -3.31
N ARG A 745 -14.23 24.08 -3.53
CA ARG A 745 -15.30 23.68 -4.45
C ARG A 745 -14.78 23.46 -5.87
N VAL A 746 -13.95 24.35 -6.40
CA VAL A 746 -13.35 24.18 -7.73
C VAL A 746 -12.51 22.89 -7.78
N PHE A 747 -11.74 22.58 -6.74
CA PHE A 747 -11.02 21.32 -6.66
C PHE A 747 -11.95 20.10 -6.70
N GLU A 748 -12.99 20.08 -5.87
CA GLU A 748 -13.94 18.96 -5.78
C GLU A 748 -14.68 18.72 -7.11
N HIS A 749 -15.07 19.78 -7.81
CA HIS A 749 -15.82 19.69 -9.07
C HIS A 749 -14.97 19.44 -10.32
N HIS A 750 -13.66 19.70 -10.29
CA HIS A 750 -12.86 19.65 -11.54
C HIS A 750 -11.58 18.83 -11.43
N PHE A 751 -11.00 18.73 -10.24
CA PHE A 751 -9.69 18.14 -9.99
C PHE A 751 -9.72 16.99 -8.98
N SER A 752 -10.90 16.50 -8.60
CA SER A 752 -11.06 15.35 -7.71
C SER A 752 -10.56 14.05 -8.33
N LEU A 753 -10.40 13.01 -7.50
CA LEU A 753 -9.99 11.68 -7.95
C LEU A 753 -11.00 11.08 -8.93
N ASP A 754 -12.29 11.35 -8.74
CA ASP A 754 -13.36 10.86 -9.62
C ASP A 754 -13.26 11.51 -11.00
N HIS A 755 -13.13 12.83 -11.08
CA HIS A 755 -12.95 13.54 -12.35
C HIS A 755 -11.61 13.20 -13.03
N PHE A 756 -10.59 12.84 -12.26
CA PHE A 756 -9.36 12.27 -12.81
C PHE A 756 -9.64 10.90 -13.45
N ALA A 757 -10.34 10.00 -12.74
CA ALA A 757 -10.70 8.68 -13.25
C ALA A 757 -11.53 8.77 -14.53
N GLU A 758 -12.54 9.65 -14.56
CA GLU A 758 -13.41 9.87 -15.73
C GLU A 758 -12.62 10.27 -16.98
N ARG A 759 -11.69 11.22 -16.87
CA ARG A 759 -10.87 11.66 -18.01
C ARG A 759 -9.97 10.55 -18.54
N TYR A 760 -9.35 9.77 -17.65
CA TYR A 760 -8.53 8.64 -18.08
C TYR A 760 -9.35 7.50 -18.67
N ARG A 761 -10.55 7.20 -18.13
CA ARG A 761 -11.47 6.22 -18.71
C ARG A 761 -11.93 6.64 -20.10
N ALA A 762 -12.29 7.90 -20.30
CA ALA A 762 -12.69 8.43 -21.61
C ALA A 762 -11.55 8.35 -22.64
N MET A 763 -10.32 8.62 -22.21
CA MET A 763 -9.13 8.47 -23.04
C MET A 763 -8.90 6.99 -23.42
N ILE A 764 -8.97 6.06 -22.46
CA ILE A 764 -8.85 4.62 -22.72
C ILE A 764 -9.96 4.15 -23.68
N ASP A 765 -11.22 4.49 -23.41
CA ASP A 765 -12.36 4.13 -24.25
C ASP A 765 -12.16 4.56 -25.71
N THR A 766 -11.67 5.79 -25.92
CA THR A 766 -11.43 6.33 -27.26
C THR A 766 -10.45 5.48 -28.06
N HIS A 767 -9.35 5.06 -27.43
CA HIS A 767 -8.28 4.31 -28.13
C HIS A 767 -8.57 2.83 -28.20
N VAL A 768 -9.26 2.27 -27.21
CA VAL A 768 -9.74 0.88 -27.31
C VAL A 768 -10.73 0.75 -28.46
N LEU A 769 -11.72 1.63 -28.59
CA LEU A 769 -12.66 1.60 -29.71
C LEU A 769 -11.95 1.72 -31.07
N ALA A 770 -10.96 2.61 -31.18
CA ALA A 770 -10.18 2.75 -32.41
C ALA A 770 -9.42 1.45 -32.80
N LEU A 771 -8.96 0.69 -31.80
CA LEU A 771 -8.30 -0.60 -32.02
C LEU A 771 -9.26 -1.70 -32.42
N GLU A 772 -10.49 -1.65 -31.93
CA GLU A 772 -11.54 -2.58 -32.31
C GLU A 772 -12.00 -2.31 -33.75
N ASP A 773 -12.21 -1.04 -34.12
CA ASP A 773 -12.65 -0.63 -35.46
C ASP A 773 -11.61 -0.92 -36.56
N ALA A 774 -10.32 -0.74 -36.26
CA ALA A 774 -9.24 -0.98 -37.23
C ALA A 774 -9.15 -2.44 -37.71
N GLN A 775 -9.74 -3.39 -36.98
CA GLN A 775 -9.80 -4.80 -37.35
C GLN A 775 -11.06 -5.21 -38.13
N GLU A 776 -12.20 -4.52 -37.97
CA GLU A 776 -13.39 -4.82 -38.80
C GLU A 776 -13.20 -4.44 -40.28
N HIS A 777 -12.14 -3.69 -40.59
CA HIS A 777 -11.82 -3.19 -41.92
C HIS A 777 -10.52 -3.75 -42.51
N ALA A 778 -9.81 -4.63 -41.80
CA ALA A 778 -8.62 -5.35 -42.25
C ALA A 778 -8.95 -6.82 -42.55
#